data_AF-A0A6N7PTG1-F1
#
_entry.id   AF-A0A6N7PTG1-F1
#
_cell.length_a   1.000
_cell.length_b   1.000
_cell.length_c   1.000
_cell.angle_alpha   90.00
_cell.angle_beta   90.00
_cell.angle_gamma   90.00
#
_symmetry.space_group_name_H-M   'P 1'
#
loop_
_entity.id
_entity.type
_entity.pdbx_description
1 polymer ?
#
loop_
_entity_poly.entity_id
_entity_poly.type
_entity_poly.pdbx_seq_one_letter_code
_entity_poly.pdbx_strand_id
1 'polypeptide(L)'
;MTTARLWGFSSTRFRAASVLALLGALGAVAAPSCTTETTPPTSSGGTDPTLRPGDFCSAPSPDVVKLRFEPSRVFVAKCAEGAACATRTVRLVAEPDFCTKTPIRFETSSADITPAPAGDTLDLYKAGVDVAVAAGKTGGSATVKAFLPRGDGTEVEATLEVEVLDTSGAADVTCAAGDGATGKVEGGKTITAKGGLAAASLGLPEGASNPNSGSYLWSVAPFDATIACGEATLPTGYDPLGPPVTFGPVASRFQRDVPMTIPVNPARLPEKARLRHVSVAYSGPAFKEPRVVPVADARFVKVGDTWALSFKAPRLGTYQAVVAKDAGTNTYPRRLTHRAILGVSMGGGGTAMFGMRHHHLFDALAPLGGPVSWTWMLDAVKRHYVGGFRPIQKGTVLGDIPMEPTLCQTNAECAADETCIGVIDGSPGKCAWILPPRDPYEHTQVFNQWWFEYPRTGTGGSFNRGAYVQIFRDLAVMFGNPNGENLTPGAENLPAGVRPDDASQTGGRPTDECTLWVDPLDGPDKEKQQELEQNCPIERCANTLTLTSYFDDEFNPDGTFPVITVCDGSPQKQERSPYANWWTDEGNTYPLELALAVDYNGNGKRDEMEPIIRAGHEPFDDVGKDGIPSTMEPGYMPGVNEDPAGDDYDAQYNPSGTEGNMRFDAGEPFQDVGLDGVAGTKQQPPGGWQQEGDGYDVGEGDGKFTVASGLDRFWERDAHSIVHRITREAPPGGELDDAALRRIDVWTDGGTRDLFNFAVSAQHLAGAFGARKRSVTYFSDFTQHPELEPGNFNAYAPSRVPYADLPGIVLQRYGKLDPTAADIESGSGQHVGTANELVARLQSALYFIGSRWPDPELRTLVLESNDDADPDAEPCEVAGACNFEFKSSFGRVGPVSVALPPGYAHKDQKERRYPVVYALHGYGQEPQDLVAASALIKTFMNAPTDSTESRLPKMIMVFVDGRCRTGPDGKAECIRGTFFGESPLASGAKLESWWLELMNHIDTKYRTMGESEAMWTE
;
A
#
# COMPACT_ATOMS: atom_id res chain seq x y z
N MET A 1 -12.45 23.95 44.04
CA MET A 1 -13.62 24.83 44.27
C MET A 1 -14.02 25.42 42.93
N THR A 2 -15.29 25.24 42.57
CA THR A 2 -16.08 25.91 41.52
C THR A 2 -15.67 25.76 40.04
N THR A 3 -16.24 24.72 39.43
CA THR A 3 -17.09 24.75 38.21
C THR A 3 -16.62 25.54 36.97
N ALA A 4 -16.27 24.83 35.91
CA ALA A 4 -16.47 25.27 34.53
C ALA A 4 -17.01 24.10 33.68
N ARG A 5 -18.13 24.36 33.00
CA ARG A 5 -19.00 23.40 32.31
C ARG A 5 -18.45 22.97 30.95
N LEU A 6 -18.57 21.67 30.70
CA LEU A 6 -18.79 20.97 29.43
C LEU A 6 -19.43 21.80 28.31
N TRP A 7 -18.66 22.23 27.30
CA TRP A 7 -19.16 22.54 25.96
C TRP A 7 -18.14 21.97 24.95
N GLY A 8 -18.45 20.79 24.42
CA GLY A 8 -17.71 20.17 23.32
C GLY A 8 -18.11 20.84 22.01
N PHE A 9 -17.15 21.47 21.34
CA PHE A 9 -17.29 21.95 19.98
C PHE A 9 -16.32 21.20 19.07
N SER A 10 -16.88 20.61 18.02
CA SER A 10 -16.25 20.03 16.82
C SER A 10 -14.96 20.77 16.42
N SER A 11 -13.81 20.13 16.68
CA SER A 11 -12.45 20.66 16.40
C SER A 11 -11.75 19.99 15.22
N THR A 12 -12.48 19.19 14.41
CA THR A 12 -11.92 18.43 13.28
C THR A 12 -11.52 19.32 12.09
N ARG A 13 -12.33 20.34 11.74
CA ARG A 13 -12.02 21.20 10.56
C ARG A 13 -10.78 22.09 10.73
N PHE A 14 -10.49 22.56 11.95
CA PHE A 14 -9.34 23.45 12.17
C PHE A 14 -7.98 22.73 12.11
N ARG A 15 -7.95 21.40 12.27
CA ARG A 15 -6.68 20.63 12.29
C ARG A 15 -6.31 20.00 10.95
N ALA A 16 -7.26 19.63 10.09
CA ALA A 16 -6.98 19.19 8.72
C ALA A 16 -6.43 20.34 7.86
N ALA A 17 -7.01 21.54 7.97
CA ALA A 17 -6.49 22.75 7.33
C ALA A 17 -5.07 23.13 7.80
N SER A 18 -4.67 22.72 9.02
CA SER A 18 -3.33 22.99 9.55
C SER A 18 -2.24 22.14 8.89
N VAL A 19 -2.55 20.92 8.45
CA VAL A 19 -1.59 20.04 7.75
C VAL A 19 -1.31 20.54 6.31
N LEU A 20 -2.33 21.08 5.64
CA LEU A 20 -2.17 21.75 4.34
C LEU A 20 -1.61 23.18 4.44
N ALA A 21 -1.89 23.92 5.53
CA ALA A 21 -1.22 25.18 5.82
C ALA A 21 0.28 24.99 6.12
N LEU A 22 0.67 23.84 6.68
CA LEU A 22 2.06 23.44 6.86
C LEU A 22 2.77 23.14 5.53
N LEU A 23 2.08 22.62 4.51
CA LEU A 23 2.61 22.51 3.14
C LEU A 23 2.84 23.90 2.51
N GLY A 24 1.98 24.88 2.81
CA GLY A 24 2.20 26.27 2.42
C GLY A 24 3.39 26.95 3.13
N ALA A 25 3.70 26.53 4.36
CA ALA A 25 4.81 27.09 5.15
C ALA A 25 6.17 26.41 4.86
N LEU A 26 6.19 25.13 4.46
CA LEU A 26 7.42 24.42 4.08
C LEU A 26 7.90 24.76 2.66
N GLY A 27 7.00 25.17 1.77
CA GLY A 27 7.39 25.78 0.48
C GLY A 27 8.14 27.11 0.61
N ALA A 28 8.12 27.74 1.78
CA ALA A 28 8.82 29.00 2.05
C ALA A 28 10.30 28.82 2.45
N VAL A 29 10.81 27.58 2.56
CA VAL A 29 12.24 27.30 2.84
C VAL A 29 12.89 26.57 1.66
N ALA A 30 12.63 27.01 0.42
CA ALA A 30 13.51 26.82 -0.75
C ALA A 30 13.00 27.58 -2.01
N ALA A 31 12.29 28.70 -1.86
CA ALA A 31 11.95 29.56 -3.00
C ALA A 31 12.40 30.99 -2.70
N PRO A 32 13.41 31.54 -3.39
CA PRO A 32 13.59 32.99 -3.41
C PRO A 32 12.37 33.58 -4.12
N SER A 33 11.41 34.07 -3.34
CA SER A 33 10.38 34.97 -3.81
C SER A 33 11.05 36.28 -4.25
N CYS A 34 10.63 36.76 -5.43
CA CYS A 34 10.91 38.07 -6.01
C CYS A 34 12.27 38.24 -6.70
N THR A 35 12.32 37.94 -7.99
CA THR A 35 12.83 38.91 -8.97
C THR A 35 11.74 39.23 -9.98
N THR A 36 11.27 40.47 -9.96
CA THR A 36 10.68 41.10 -11.14
C THR A 36 11.79 41.23 -12.18
N GLU A 37 12.03 40.19 -12.97
CA GLU A 37 12.85 40.33 -14.17
C GLU A 37 12.00 40.95 -15.27
N THR A 38 12.21 42.25 -15.46
CA THR A 38 11.92 42.93 -16.71
C THR A 38 12.48 42.12 -17.87
N THR A 39 11.62 41.79 -18.84
CA THR A 39 11.95 41.20 -20.13
C THR A 39 13.24 41.83 -20.70
N PRO A 40 14.35 41.09 -20.81
CA PRO A 40 15.50 41.59 -21.55
C PRO A 40 15.13 41.63 -23.04
N PRO A 41 15.60 42.63 -23.80
CA PRO A 41 15.36 42.66 -25.23
C PRO A 41 16.03 41.46 -25.91
N THR A 42 15.32 40.86 -26.85
CA THR A 42 15.81 39.86 -27.79
C THR A 42 17.07 40.34 -28.49
N SER A 43 18.25 39.92 -28.02
CA SER A 43 19.50 40.05 -28.76
C SER A 43 19.63 38.87 -29.72
N SER A 44 19.25 39.14 -30.96
CA SER A 44 19.46 38.27 -32.13
C SER A 44 20.94 37.91 -32.30
N GLY A 45 21.28 36.63 -32.22
CA GLY A 45 22.65 36.17 -32.44
C GLY A 45 22.92 34.68 -32.22
N GLY A 46 22.05 33.77 -32.66
CA GLY A 46 22.26 32.33 -32.61
C GLY A 46 21.05 31.55 -33.14
N THR A 47 21.24 30.31 -33.60
CA THR A 47 20.18 29.43 -34.11
C THR A 47 19.17 29.07 -33.01
N ASP A 48 18.19 29.93 -32.77
CA ASP A 48 17.11 29.66 -31.82
C ASP A 48 16.32 28.41 -32.26
N PRO A 49 15.94 27.53 -31.32
CA PRO A 49 15.16 26.34 -31.65
C PRO A 49 13.77 26.76 -32.13
N THR A 50 13.24 26.06 -33.12
CA THR A 50 11.82 26.22 -33.45
C THR A 50 11.00 25.60 -32.33
N LEU A 51 10.39 26.45 -31.50
CA LEU A 51 9.56 26.03 -30.38
C LEU A 51 8.22 25.47 -30.90
N ARG A 52 7.74 24.40 -30.27
CA ARG A 52 6.34 23.97 -30.43
C ARG A 52 5.42 25.06 -29.87
N PRO A 53 4.17 25.15 -30.35
CA PRO A 53 3.20 26.12 -29.83
C PRO A 53 3.11 26.10 -28.30
N GLY A 54 3.34 27.25 -27.68
CA GLY A 54 3.27 27.47 -26.24
C GLY A 54 4.42 26.89 -25.41
N ASP A 55 5.39 26.22 -26.01
CA ASP A 55 6.64 25.86 -25.32
C ASP A 55 7.43 27.14 -25.02
N PHE A 56 8.05 27.18 -23.85
CA PHE A 56 8.92 28.25 -23.41
C PHE A 56 10.34 27.71 -23.24
N CYS A 57 11.33 28.54 -23.57
CA CYS A 57 12.73 28.23 -23.28
C CYS A 57 13.49 29.51 -22.93
N SER A 58 14.23 29.47 -21.82
CA SER A 58 15.19 30.49 -21.43
C SER A 58 16.56 29.85 -21.24
N ALA A 59 17.62 30.61 -21.51
CA ALA A 59 18.98 30.12 -21.24
C ALA A 59 19.12 29.87 -19.72
N PRO A 60 19.64 28.69 -19.31
CA PRO A 60 19.79 28.39 -17.90
C PRO A 60 20.80 29.31 -17.23
N SER A 61 20.53 29.67 -15.96
CA SER A 61 21.54 30.33 -15.14
C SER A 61 22.70 29.35 -14.88
N PRO A 62 23.96 29.78 -15.02
CA PRO A 62 25.12 28.89 -14.87
C PRO A 62 25.14 28.09 -13.55
N ASP A 63 24.69 28.68 -12.44
CA ASP A 63 24.72 28.10 -11.10
C ASP A 63 23.70 26.96 -10.89
N VAL A 64 22.65 26.88 -11.70
CA VAL A 64 21.63 25.82 -11.60
C VAL A 64 21.91 24.63 -12.53
N VAL A 65 22.86 24.79 -13.47
CA VAL A 65 23.21 23.75 -14.43
C VAL A 65 23.82 22.54 -13.73
N LYS A 66 23.15 21.40 -13.86
CA LYS A 66 23.56 20.09 -13.33
C LYS A 66 23.65 19.07 -14.46
N LEU A 67 24.49 18.07 -14.24
CA LEU A 67 24.68 16.94 -15.14
C LEU A 67 24.79 15.67 -14.30
N ARG A 68 24.16 14.58 -14.73
CA ARG A 68 24.16 13.31 -14.00
C ARG A 68 24.00 12.11 -14.93
N PHE A 69 24.60 10.98 -14.55
CA PHE A 69 24.40 9.70 -15.22
C PHE A 69 23.35 8.87 -14.48
N GLU A 70 22.53 8.12 -15.24
CA GLU A 70 21.53 7.18 -14.74
C GLU A 70 21.69 5.82 -15.44
N PRO A 71 22.11 4.77 -14.72
CA PRO A 71 22.63 4.81 -13.35
C PRO A 71 24.00 5.53 -13.25
N SER A 72 24.39 5.98 -12.06
CA SER A 72 25.71 6.61 -11.81
C SER A 72 26.87 5.61 -11.78
N ARG A 73 26.57 4.31 -11.78
CA ARG A 73 27.54 3.21 -11.87
C ARG A 73 27.06 2.13 -12.83
N VAL A 74 27.97 1.60 -13.65
CA VAL A 74 27.71 0.43 -14.51
C VAL A 74 28.75 -0.66 -14.37
N PHE A 75 28.29 -1.88 -14.63
CA PHE A 75 29.11 -3.09 -14.62
C PHE A 75 29.12 -3.71 -16.01
N VAL A 76 30.31 -3.97 -16.53
CA VAL A 76 30.49 -4.52 -17.88
C VAL A 76 31.42 -5.73 -17.83
N ALA A 77 31.06 -6.79 -18.57
CA ALA A 77 31.91 -7.96 -18.68
C ALA A 77 33.18 -7.61 -19.46
N LYS A 78 34.34 -7.97 -18.91
CA LYS A 78 35.65 -7.80 -19.55
C LYS A 78 35.64 -8.35 -20.97
N CYS A 79 36.19 -7.59 -21.90
CA CYS A 79 36.20 -7.98 -23.31
C CYS A 79 37.06 -9.23 -23.54
N ALA A 80 36.46 -10.28 -24.09
CA ALA A 80 37.17 -11.51 -24.45
C ALA A 80 38.03 -11.31 -25.71
N GLU A 81 39.15 -12.02 -25.80
CA GLU A 81 40.06 -11.90 -26.93
C GLU A 81 39.39 -12.40 -28.23
N GLY A 82 39.29 -11.51 -29.24
CA GLY A 82 38.68 -11.83 -30.54
C GLY A 82 37.15 -11.75 -30.60
N ALA A 83 36.47 -11.34 -29.53
CA ALA A 83 35.02 -11.13 -29.49
C ALA A 83 34.64 -9.64 -29.53
N ALA A 84 33.37 -9.34 -29.84
CA ALA A 84 32.83 -8.00 -29.63
C ALA A 84 32.74 -7.72 -28.12
N CYS A 85 33.20 -6.55 -27.69
CA CYS A 85 33.14 -6.18 -26.28
C CYS A 85 31.69 -5.94 -25.85
N ALA A 86 31.33 -6.40 -24.66
CA ALA A 86 30.02 -6.11 -24.08
C ALA A 86 29.85 -4.60 -23.90
N THR A 87 28.62 -4.12 -24.10
CA THR A 87 28.27 -2.71 -23.92
C THR A 87 27.14 -2.53 -22.92
N ARG A 88 27.04 -1.35 -22.31
CA ARG A 88 25.92 -0.95 -21.46
C ARG A 88 25.45 0.43 -21.89
N THR A 89 24.15 0.60 -22.01
CA THR A 89 23.57 1.93 -22.24
C THR A 89 23.34 2.63 -20.90
N VAL A 90 23.85 3.85 -20.77
CA VAL A 90 23.64 4.74 -19.62
C VAL A 90 23.00 6.03 -20.11
N ARG A 91 22.01 6.54 -19.39
CA ARG A 91 21.41 7.85 -19.71
C ARG A 91 22.25 8.95 -19.07
N LEU A 92 22.73 9.91 -19.85
CA LEU A 92 23.29 11.17 -19.32
C LEU A 92 22.19 12.23 -19.41
N VAL A 93 21.84 12.84 -18.28
CA VAL A 93 20.78 13.85 -18.17
C VAL A 93 21.38 15.19 -17.75
N ALA A 94 21.03 16.25 -18.46
CA ALA A 94 21.29 17.62 -18.05
C ALA A 94 20.02 18.26 -17.47
N GLU A 95 20.23 19.14 -16.50
CA GLU A 95 19.19 19.95 -15.88
C GLU A 95 19.66 21.41 -15.81
N PRO A 96 18.80 22.40 -16.17
CA PRO A 96 17.52 22.24 -16.86
C PRO A 96 17.71 22.06 -18.38
N ASP A 97 16.65 22.27 -19.17
CA ASP A 97 16.70 22.22 -20.64
C ASP A 97 17.55 23.36 -21.24
N PHE A 98 18.24 23.10 -22.36
CA PHE A 98 19.08 24.08 -23.06
C PHE A 98 18.45 24.53 -24.39
N CYS A 99 18.25 25.84 -24.59
CA CYS A 99 17.61 26.32 -25.83
C CYS A 99 18.48 26.09 -27.08
N THR A 100 19.80 26.12 -26.95
CA THR A 100 20.71 25.96 -28.09
C THR A 100 21.44 24.63 -27.99
N LYS A 101 21.86 24.11 -29.15
CA LYS A 101 22.66 22.89 -29.24
C LYS A 101 23.96 23.06 -28.47
N THR A 102 24.09 22.31 -27.39
CA THR A 102 25.20 22.41 -26.45
C THR A 102 26.01 21.10 -26.51
N PRO A 103 27.30 21.15 -26.88
CA PRO A 103 28.13 19.96 -27.03
C PRO A 103 28.48 19.36 -25.67
N ILE A 104 28.46 18.02 -25.61
CA ILE A 104 28.96 17.23 -24.49
C ILE A 104 30.32 16.67 -24.88
N ARG A 105 31.26 16.76 -23.95
CA ARG A 105 32.58 16.16 -24.07
C ARG A 105 32.75 15.07 -23.04
N PHE A 106 33.33 13.93 -23.43
CA PHE A 106 33.64 12.83 -22.53
C PHE A 106 35.14 12.64 -22.36
N GLU A 107 35.55 12.30 -21.14
CA GLU A 107 36.90 11.84 -20.83
C GLU A 107 36.85 10.53 -20.04
N THR A 108 37.81 9.63 -20.26
CA THR A 108 37.97 8.40 -19.46
C THR A 108 39.24 8.50 -18.62
N SER A 109 39.20 8.00 -17.40
CA SER A 109 40.41 7.90 -16.56
C SER A 109 41.35 6.77 -17.02
N SER A 110 40.86 5.79 -17.79
CA SER A 110 41.66 4.71 -18.36
C SER A 110 41.01 4.11 -19.61
N ALA A 111 41.55 4.42 -20.79
CA ALA A 111 41.07 3.88 -22.05
C ALA A 111 41.27 2.36 -22.20
N ASP A 112 42.18 1.75 -21.43
CA ASP A 112 42.41 0.30 -21.41
C ASP A 112 41.31 -0.47 -20.67
N ILE A 113 40.63 0.20 -19.72
CA ILE A 113 39.51 -0.34 -18.94
C ILE A 113 38.18 0.03 -19.59
N THR A 114 37.98 1.29 -19.99
CA THR A 114 36.79 1.73 -20.73
C THR A 114 37.17 2.88 -21.67
N PRO A 115 36.96 2.76 -22.99
CA PRO A 115 37.19 3.87 -23.90
C PRO A 115 36.25 5.04 -23.58
N ALA A 116 36.69 6.27 -23.88
CA ALA A 116 35.81 7.44 -23.79
C ALA A 116 34.68 7.32 -24.84
N PRO A 117 33.42 7.54 -24.45
CA PRO A 117 32.32 7.63 -25.41
C PRO A 117 32.51 8.74 -26.43
N ALA A 118 31.83 8.63 -27.57
CA ALA A 118 31.76 9.72 -28.53
C ALA A 118 30.98 10.90 -27.95
N GLY A 119 31.42 12.13 -28.27
CA GLY A 119 30.67 13.33 -27.92
C GLY A 119 29.30 13.36 -28.60
N ASP A 120 28.34 14.03 -27.97
CA ASP A 120 26.99 14.25 -28.49
C ASP A 120 26.57 15.70 -28.18
N THR A 121 25.36 16.10 -28.54
CA THR A 121 24.78 17.40 -28.22
C THR A 121 23.46 17.25 -27.49
N LEU A 122 23.21 18.18 -26.56
CA LEU A 122 21.92 18.39 -25.93
C LEU A 122 21.25 19.63 -26.50
N ASP A 123 19.92 19.64 -26.48
CA ASP A 123 19.09 20.81 -26.79
C ASP A 123 17.74 20.67 -26.06
N LEU A 124 16.81 21.58 -26.32
CA LEU A 124 15.53 21.69 -25.62
C LEU A 124 14.69 20.41 -25.69
N TYR A 125 14.76 19.68 -26.81
CA TYR A 125 13.98 18.47 -27.02
C TYR A 125 14.83 17.20 -26.90
N LYS A 126 16.07 17.35 -26.42
CA LYS A 126 17.03 16.29 -26.15
C LYS A 126 17.85 16.68 -24.92
N ALA A 127 17.22 16.67 -23.75
CA ALA A 127 17.88 16.98 -22.47
C ALA A 127 18.62 15.78 -21.85
N GLY A 128 18.48 14.59 -22.45
CA GLY A 128 19.32 13.44 -22.16
C GLY A 128 19.85 12.74 -23.41
N VAL A 129 20.99 12.06 -23.27
CA VAL A 129 21.60 11.23 -24.31
C VAL A 129 21.89 9.82 -23.80
N ASP A 130 21.70 8.82 -24.67
CA ASP A 130 22.08 7.44 -24.39
C ASP A 130 23.56 7.24 -24.72
N VAL A 131 24.35 6.90 -23.70
CA VAL A 131 25.79 6.70 -23.77
C VAL A 131 26.08 5.20 -23.76
N ALA A 132 26.63 4.69 -24.86
CA ALA A 132 27.11 3.31 -24.93
C ALA A 132 28.49 3.20 -24.26
N VAL A 133 28.55 2.48 -23.15
CA VAL A 133 29.76 2.24 -22.35
C VAL A 133 30.27 0.84 -22.68
N ALA A 134 31.43 0.77 -23.33
CA ALA A 134 32.04 -0.49 -23.73
C ALA A 134 33.10 -0.96 -22.74
N ALA A 135 33.22 -2.29 -22.54
CA ALA A 135 34.34 -2.84 -21.80
C ALA A 135 35.66 -2.72 -22.58
N GLY A 136 36.74 -2.45 -21.86
CA GLY A 136 38.11 -2.59 -22.32
C GLY A 136 38.66 -4.01 -22.14
N LYS A 137 39.94 -4.18 -22.47
CA LYS A 137 40.65 -5.47 -22.36
C LYS A 137 41.19 -5.72 -20.95
N THR A 138 41.34 -4.67 -20.15
CA THR A 138 41.83 -4.74 -18.78
C THR A 138 40.64 -4.67 -17.82
N GLY A 139 40.55 -5.62 -16.89
CA GLY A 139 39.57 -5.55 -15.81
C GLY A 139 39.99 -4.54 -14.74
N GLY A 140 39.03 -3.95 -14.05
CA GLY A 140 39.26 -2.95 -13.00
C GLY A 140 38.21 -1.84 -12.99
N SER A 141 38.44 -0.84 -12.15
CA SER A 141 37.57 0.33 -12.01
C SER A 141 38.13 1.51 -12.83
N ALA A 142 37.25 2.19 -13.56
CA ALA A 142 37.55 3.44 -14.26
C ALA A 142 36.38 4.42 -14.11
N THR A 143 36.57 5.65 -14.55
CA THR A 143 35.54 6.68 -14.56
C THR A 143 35.41 7.27 -15.95
N VAL A 144 34.17 7.54 -16.35
CA VAL A 144 33.86 8.35 -17.53
C VAL A 144 33.28 9.66 -17.03
N LYS A 145 33.97 10.77 -17.32
CA LYS A 145 33.50 12.12 -17.00
C LYS A 145 32.80 12.72 -18.21
N ALA A 146 31.66 13.33 -17.99
CA ALA A 146 30.98 14.16 -18.97
C ALA A 146 31.12 15.64 -18.57
N PHE A 147 31.42 16.49 -19.55
CA PHE A 147 31.54 17.92 -19.38
C PHE A 147 30.52 18.63 -20.26
N LEU A 148 29.84 19.61 -19.66
CA LEU A 148 28.84 20.45 -20.34
C LEU A 148 29.11 21.93 -20.02
N PRO A 149 29.24 22.81 -21.03
CA PRO A 149 29.39 24.25 -20.81
C PRO A 149 28.18 24.88 -20.10
N ARG A 150 28.43 25.76 -19.12
CA ARG A 150 27.38 26.51 -18.40
C ARG A 150 27.00 27.84 -19.04
N GLY A 151 27.77 28.30 -20.02
CA GLY A 151 27.56 29.60 -20.69
C GLY A 151 28.31 30.78 -20.09
N ASP A 152 28.96 30.63 -18.93
CA ASP A 152 29.79 31.66 -18.26
C ASP A 152 31.30 31.42 -18.44
N GLY A 153 31.68 30.51 -19.34
CA GLY A 153 33.06 30.06 -19.53
C GLY A 153 33.50 28.94 -18.57
N THR A 154 32.62 28.46 -17.69
CA THR A 154 32.85 27.27 -16.86
C THR A 154 32.07 26.05 -17.40
N GLU A 155 32.47 24.85 -16.97
CA GLU A 155 31.80 23.59 -17.30
C GLU A 155 31.22 22.96 -16.02
N VAL A 156 30.07 22.30 -16.14
CA VAL A 156 29.61 21.31 -15.15
C VAL A 156 30.19 19.94 -15.51
N GLU A 157 30.48 19.14 -14.49
CA GLU A 157 31.00 17.79 -14.62
C GLU A 157 30.01 16.78 -14.02
N ALA A 158 29.83 15.65 -14.70
CA ALA A 158 29.23 14.44 -14.13
C ALA A 158 30.24 13.28 -14.22
N THR A 159 30.23 12.39 -13.24
CA THR A 159 31.08 11.18 -13.24
C THR A 159 30.21 9.94 -13.29
N LEU A 160 30.50 9.06 -14.24
CA LEU A 160 30.03 7.68 -14.29
C LEU A 160 31.14 6.76 -13.79
N GLU A 161 30.82 5.91 -12.82
CA GLU A 161 31.70 4.83 -12.39
C GLU A 161 31.53 3.60 -13.29
N VAL A 162 32.63 3.08 -13.83
CA VAL A 162 32.63 1.91 -14.72
C VAL A 162 33.48 0.81 -14.09
N GLU A 163 32.84 -0.32 -13.82
CA GLU A 163 33.48 -1.51 -13.26
C GLU A 163 33.53 -2.62 -14.32
N VAL A 164 34.73 -2.95 -14.79
CA VAL A 164 34.96 -4.01 -15.77
C VAL A 164 35.43 -5.27 -15.08
N LEU A 165 34.57 -6.28 -15.02
CA LEU A 165 34.78 -7.49 -14.23
C LEU A 165 34.92 -8.73 -15.13
N ASP A 166 35.75 -9.67 -14.72
CA ASP A 166 35.91 -10.94 -15.42
C ASP A 166 34.71 -11.87 -15.13
N THR A 167 34.11 -12.44 -16.17
CA THR A 167 32.98 -13.38 -16.09
C THR A 167 33.30 -14.75 -16.69
N SER A 168 34.54 -14.97 -17.12
CA SER A 168 34.98 -16.18 -17.86
C SER A 168 35.17 -17.42 -16.97
N GLY A 169 35.39 -17.23 -15.67
CA GLY A 169 35.55 -18.31 -14.69
C GLY A 169 34.24 -18.67 -13.99
N ALA A 170 34.25 -19.74 -13.20
CA ALA A 170 33.14 -20.11 -12.29
C ALA A 170 33.36 -19.62 -10.85
N ALA A 171 34.54 -19.08 -10.54
CA ALA A 171 34.97 -18.79 -9.16
C ALA A 171 34.11 -17.74 -8.43
N ASP A 172 33.43 -16.88 -9.16
CA ASP A 172 32.53 -15.83 -8.67
C ASP A 172 31.07 -16.29 -8.52
N VAL A 173 30.74 -17.51 -8.98
CA VAL A 173 29.42 -18.15 -8.83
C VAL A 173 29.48 -19.46 -8.04
N THR A 174 30.66 -19.80 -7.52
CA THR A 174 30.88 -20.97 -6.66
C THR A 174 31.55 -20.55 -5.37
N CYS A 175 31.29 -21.27 -4.28
CA CYS A 175 32.03 -21.16 -3.03
C CYS A 175 32.57 -22.54 -2.62
N ALA A 176 33.56 -22.56 -1.73
CA ALA A 176 34.20 -23.78 -1.26
C ALA A 176 33.72 -24.18 0.14
N ALA A 177 33.81 -25.48 0.44
CA ALA A 177 33.60 -25.97 1.79
C ALA A 177 34.64 -25.34 2.74
N GLY A 178 34.17 -24.70 3.82
CA GLY A 178 35.00 -23.94 4.76
C GLY A 178 34.96 -22.43 4.56
N ASP A 179 34.41 -21.95 3.43
CA ASP A 179 33.98 -20.55 3.30
C ASP A 179 32.75 -20.33 4.19
N GLY A 180 32.77 -19.27 5.00
CA GLY A 180 31.68 -18.98 5.91
C GLY A 180 32.06 -18.22 7.17
N ALA A 181 31.11 -18.15 8.08
CA ALA A 181 31.29 -17.64 9.44
C ALA A 181 30.32 -18.30 10.41
N THR A 182 30.71 -18.32 11.67
CA THR A 182 29.82 -18.60 12.80
C THR A 182 30.00 -17.47 13.79
N GLY A 183 28.92 -16.97 14.35
CA GLY A 183 28.97 -15.94 15.38
C GLY A 183 27.59 -15.59 15.90
N LYS A 184 27.56 -14.75 16.92
CA LYS A 184 26.32 -14.30 17.53
C LYS A 184 25.84 -13.02 16.85
N VAL A 185 24.58 -13.00 16.42
CA VAL A 185 23.90 -11.82 15.87
C VAL A 185 22.98 -11.24 16.96
N GLU A 186 23.14 -9.95 17.21
CA GLU A 186 22.35 -9.14 18.16
C GLU A 186 22.40 -7.68 17.71
N GLY A 187 21.59 -6.81 18.32
CA GLY A 187 21.51 -5.39 17.97
C GLY A 187 22.88 -4.73 17.77
N GLY A 188 23.10 -4.20 16.57
CA GLY A 188 24.33 -3.50 16.17
C GLY A 188 25.48 -4.41 15.76
N LYS A 189 25.31 -5.74 15.79
CA LYS A 189 26.31 -6.72 15.39
C LYS A 189 26.00 -7.33 14.04
N THR A 190 27.02 -7.41 13.20
CA THR A 190 27.01 -8.08 11.91
C THR A 190 28.13 -9.11 11.89
N ILE A 191 27.83 -10.33 11.46
CA ILE A 191 28.83 -11.34 11.15
C ILE A 191 29.12 -11.32 9.65
N THR A 192 30.38 -11.54 9.29
CA THR A 192 30.84 -11.53 7.91
C THR A 192 31.62 -12.81 7.65
N ALA A 193 31.31 -13.47 6.54
CA ALA A 193 31.99 -14.70 6.14
C ALA A 193 33.42 -14.45 5.66
N LYS A 194 34.11 -15.53 5.33
CA LYS A 194 35.52 -15.55 4.89
C LYS A 194 35.64 -16.31 3.57
N GLY A 195 36.82 -16.21 2.94
CA GLY A 195 37.13 -16.94 1.71
C GLY A 195 36.28 -16.48 0.54
N GLY A 196 35.76 -17.42 -0.26
CA GLY A 196 34.87 -17.13 -1.41
C GLY A 196 33.56 -16.45 -1.03
N LEU A 197 33.21 -16.43 0.28
CA LEU A 197 32.05 -15.76 0.83
C LEU A 197 32.38 -14.47 1.59
N ALA A 198 33.57 -13.88 1.44
CA ALA A 198 33.98 -12.69 2.20
C ALA A 198 33.01 -11.49 2.09
N ALA A 199 32.22 -11.42 1.02
CA ALA A 199 31.19 -10.39 0.81
C ALA A 199 29.82 -10.73 1.42
N ALA A 200 29.65 -11.94 1.99
CA ALA A 200 28.43 -12.38 2.63
C ALA A 200 28.36 -11.93 4.10
N SER A 201 27.23 -11.40 4.52
CA SER A 201 27.02 -10.92 5.89
C SER A 201 25.57 -11.07 6.33
N LEU A 202 25.39 -11.14 7.65
CA LEU A 202 24.10 -11.15 8.34
C LEU A 202 24.25 -10.31 9.60
N GLY A 203 23.33 -9.37 9.81
CA GLY A 203 23.39 -8.50 10.99
C GLY A 203 22.04 -7.97 11.41
N LEU A 204 22.05 -7.24 12.52
CA LEU A 204 20.89 -6.53 13.06
C LEU A 204 21.24 -5.07 13.34
N PRO A 205 20.34 -4.12 13.00
CA PRO A 205 20.47 -2.73 13.46
C PRO A 205 20.55 -2.63 14.99
N GLU A 206 21.15 -1.56 15.52
CA GLU A 206 21.39 -1.37 16.96
C GLU A 206 20.12 -1.55 17.82
N GLY A 207 18.99 -0.98 17.38
CA GLY A 207 17.71 -1.05 18.09
C GLY A 207 16.93 -2.35 17.91
N ALA A 208 17.36 -3.26 17.02
CA ALA A 208 16.55 -4.41 16.64
C ALA A 208 16.35 -5.45 17.75
N SER A 209 17.19 -5.41 18.81
CA SER A 209 17.03 -6.28 19.99
C SER A 209 16.31 -5.60 21.15
N ASN A 210 15.78 -4.38 20.97
CA ASN A 210 14.90 -3.74 21.96
C ASN A 210 13.64 -4.60 22.17
N PRO A 211 13.11 -4.71 23.40
CA PRO A 211 11.94 -5.54 23.66
C PRO A 211 10.70 -5.05 22.90
N ASN A 212 9.80 -5.97 22.53
CA ASN A 212 8.48 -5.65 21.99
C ASN A 212 7.62 -5.03 23.10
N SER A 213 7.70 -3.70 23.25
CA SER A 213 6.99 -2.96 24.27
C SER A 213 6.79 -1.51 23.85
N GLY A 214 5.56 -1.02 24.04
CA GLY A 214 5.20 0.33 23.67
C GLY A 214 5.42 0.57 22.17
N SER A 215 6.27 1.55 21.88
CA SER A 215 6.63 1.91 20.51
C SER A 215 7.77 1.07 19.91
N TYR A 216 8.48 0.25 20.68
CA TYR A 216 9.52 -0.62 20.15
C TYR A 216 8.89 -1.94 19.73
N LEU A 217 8.90 -2.23 18.43
CA LEU A 217 8.19 -3.38 17.84
C LEU A 217 9.11 -4.21 16.96
N TRP A 218 8.69 -5.45 16.73
CA TRP A 218 9.35 -6.44 15.88
C TRP A 218 10.79 -6.77 16.30
N SER A 219 11.00 -6.89 17.60
CA SER A 219 12.26 -7.28 18.19
C SER A 219 12.77 -8.61 17.65
N VAL A 220 14.09 -8.69 17.51
CA VAL A 220 14.81 -9.92 17.18
C VAL A 220 15.74 -10.23 18.35
N ALA A 221 15.40 -11.30 19.06
CA ALA A 221 16.23 -11.82 20.14
C ALA A 221 17.62 -12.21 19.61
N PRO A 222 18.70 -12.01 20.38
CA PRO A 222 20.03 -12.49 20.00
C PRO A 222 20.04 -13.98 19.66
N PHE A 223 20.70 -14.36 18.58
CA PHE A 223 20.79 -15.76 18.14
C PHE A 223 22.17 -16.10 17.60
N ASP A 224 22.54 -17.38 17.72
CA ASP A 224 23.74 -17.91 17.08
C ASP A 224 23.45 -18.13 15.61
N ALA A 225 24.29 -17.55 14.75
CA ALA A 225 24.11 -17.55 13.32
C ALA A 225 25.28 -18.21 12.60
N THR A 226 24.99 -18.74 11.42
CA THR A 226 25.99 -19.28 10.49
C THR A 226 25.79 -18.71 9.11
N ILE A 227 26.90 -18.51 8.39
CA ILE A 227 26.93 -18.24 6.96
C ILE A 227 27.78 -19.34 6.36
N ALA A 228 27.26 -20.05 5.37
CA ALA A 228 27.96 -21.14 4.71
C ALA A 228 27.68 -21.16 3.21
N CYS A 229 28.53 -21.87 2.47
CA CYS A 229 28.27 -22.20 1.08
C CYS A 229 27.02 -23.07 0.99
N GLY A 230 26.04 -22.64 0.19
CA GLY A 230 24.78 -23.35 0.02
C GLY A 230 24.80 -24.30 -1.17
N GLU A 231 23.72 -25.08 -1.29
CA GLU A 231 23.36 -25.78 -2.52
C GLU A 231 22.01 -25.24 -2.98
N ALA A 232 21.90 -24.88 -4.26
CA ALA A 232 20.65 -24.42 -4.84
C ALA A 232 20.52 -24.93 -6.29
N THR A 233 19.35 -25.47 -6.60
CA THR A 233 18.94 -25.69 -7.99
C THR A 233 18.25 -24.42 -8.45
N LEU A 234 18.77 -23.75 -9.49
CA LEU A 234 18.18 -22.50 -9.94
C LEU A 234 16.78 -22.73 -10.54
N PRO A 235 15.83 -21.80 -10.32
CA PRO A 235 14.59 -21.78 -11.09
C PRO A 235 14.87 -21.78 -12.59
N THR A 236 14.03 -22.47 -13.36
CA THR A 236 14.20 -22.58 -14.82
C THR A 236 14.19 -21.20 -15.47
N GLY A 237 15.14 -20.95 -16.39
CA GLY A 237 15.22 -19.69 -17.13
C GLY A 237 16.11 -18.61 -16.50
N TYR A 238 16.70 -18.89 -15.32
CA TYR A 238 17.58 -17.96 -14.62
C TYR A 238 19.06 -18.36 -14.72
N ASP A 239 19.93 -17.35 -14.71
CA ASP A 239 21.38 -17.50 -14.56
C ASP A 239 21.83 -16.90 -13.21
N PRO A 240 22.87 -17.48 -12.58
CA PRO A 240 23.38 -17.00 -11.30
C PRO A 240 24.24 -15.74 -11.48
N LEU A 241 24.05 -14.78 -10.57
CA LEU A 241 24.94 -13.63 -10.43
C LEU A 241 26.02 -13.85 -9.38
N GLY A 242 25.88 -14.86 -8.51
CA GLY A 242 26.82 -15.19 -7.45
C GLY A 242 26.59 -16.60 -6.89
N PRO A 243 27.39 -17.06 -5.91
CA PRO A 243 27.20 -18.36 -5.29
C PRO A 243 25.93 -18.41 -4.42
N PRO A 244 25.33 -19.59 -4.22
CA PRO A 244 24.29 -19.77 -3.21
C PRO A 244 24.89 -19.65 -1.80
N VAL A 245 24.22 -18.88 -0.93
CA VAL A 245 24.65 -18.63 0.44
C VAL A 245 23.57 -19.08 1.41
N THR A 246 23.90 -19.99 2.31
CA THR A 246 23.00 -20.45 3.37
C THR A 246 23.25 -19.66 4.65
N PHE A 247 22.20 -19.00 5.14
CA PHE A 247 22.15 -18.38 6.46
C PHE A 247 21.41 -19.29 7.43
N GLY A 248 22.07 -19.67 8.53
CA GLY A 248 21.48 -20.48 9.59
C GLY A 248 21.20 -19.67 10.86
N PRO A 249 20.25 -20.09 11.71
CA PRO A 249 19.45 -21.33 11.60
C PRO A 249 18.41 -21.27 10.47
N VAL A 250 18.38 -22.28 9.58
CA VAL A 250 17.67 -22.21 8.29
C VAL A 250 16.15 -22.14 8.39
N ALA A 251 15.57 -22.49 9.54
CA ALA A 251 14.13 -22.39 9.82
C ALA A 251 13.73 -21.06 10.49
N SER A 252 14.67 -20.14 10.73
CA SER A 252 14.38 -18.90 11.43
C SER A 252 13.52 -17.94 10.59
N ARG A 253 12.44 -17.44 11.20
CA ARG A 253 11.56 -16.39 10.69
C ARG A 253 11.48 -15.25 11.72
N PHE A 254 11.40 -14.02 11.24
CA PHE A 254 11.36 -12.81 12.05
C PHE A 254 10.15 -11.95 11.70
N GLN A 255 9.70 -11.14 12.67
CA GLN A 255 8.61 -10.19 12.49
C GLN A 255 9.04 -8.88 11.80
N ARG A 256 10.28 -8.83 11.30
CA ARG A 256 10.85 -7.74 10.49
C ARG A 256 11.89 -8.31 9.54
N ASP A 257 12.23 -7.54 8.52
CA ASP A 257 13.36 -7.84 7.66
C ASP A 257 14.69 -7.67 8.40
N VAL A 258 15.63 -8.60 8.18
CA VAL A 258 17.01 -8.54 8.66
C VAL A 258 17.98 -8.24 7.51
N PRO A 259 18.97 -7.33 7.69
CA PRO A 259 19.97 -7.04 6.66
C PRO A 259 20.88 -8.22 6.35
N MET A 260 21.02 -8.51 5.06
CA MET A 260 21.91 -9.53 4.53
C MET A 260 22.70 -9.02 3.33
N THR A 261 23.86 -9.61 3.08
CA THR A 261 24.58 -9.47 1.82
C THR A 261 24.96 -10.84 1.28
N ILE A 262 24.91 -11.01 -0.03
CA ILE A 262 25.42 -12.20 -0.74
C ILE A 262 26.40 -11.77 -1.83
N PRO A 263 27.53 -12.48 -2.04
CA PRO A 263 28.50 -12.14 -3.08
C PRO A 263 27.86 -12.22 -4.46
N VAL A 264 28.22 -11.28 -5.34
CA VAL A 264 27.76 -11.24 -6.73
C VAL A 264 28.86 -10.72 -7.64
N ASN A 265 28.78 -11.08 -8.92
CA ASN A 265 29.45 -10.40 -10.02
C ASN A 265 28.39 -9.71 -10.89
N PRO A 266 28.13 -8.39 -10.69
CA PRO A 266 27.09 -7.69 -11.42
C PRO A 266 27.34 -7.63 -12.95
N ALA A 267 28.58 -7.84 -13.40
CA ALA A 267 28.90 -7.88 -14.83
C ALA A 267 28.31 -9.11 -15.55
N ARG A 268 27.80 -10.11 -14.80
CA ARG A 268 27.07 -11.26 -15.36
C ARG A 268 25.65 -10.95 -15.84
N LEU A 269 25.11 -9.77 -15.51
CA LEU A 269 23.80 -9.36 -16.00
C LEU A 269 23.77 -9.42 -17.54
N PRO A 270 22.68 -9.90 -18.18
CA PRO A 270 22.50 -9.80 -19.63
C PRO A 270 22.62 -8.36 -20.12
N GLU A 271 23.10 -8.12 -21.34
CA GLU A 271 23.48 -6.79 -21.86
C GLU A 271 22.42 -5.69 -21.67
N LYS A 272 21.14 -6.03 -21.85
CA LYS A 272 20.00 -5.10 -21.70
C LYS A 272 19.36 -5.10 -20.31
N ALA A 273 19.82 -5.98 -19.42
CA ALA A 273 19.33 -6.02 -18.06
C ALA A 273 19.75 -4.77 -17.27
N ARG A 274 18.89 -4.45 -16.32
CA ARG A 274 18.90 -3.32 -15.37
C ARG A 274 18.65 -3.83 -13.96
N LEU A 275 18.83 -2.99 -12.95
CA LEU A 275 18.64 -3.35 -11.55
C LEU A 275 17.27 -4.01 -11.27
N ARG A 276 16.17 -3.53 -11.87
CA ARG A 276 14.82 -4.14 -11.74
C ARG A 276 14.73 -5.63 -12.12
N HIS A 277 15.68 -6.16 -12.89
CA HIS A 277 15.66 -7.57 -13.31
C HIS A 277 16.51 -8.47 -12.42
N VAL A 278 17.27 -7.89 -11.47
CA VAL A 278 17.95 -8.65 -10.43
C VAL A 278 16.88 -9.26 -9.53
N SER A 279 16.95 -10.56 -9.35
CA SER A 279 16.04 -11.35 -8.53
C SER A 279 16.83 -12.14 -7.50
N VAL A 280 16.17 -12.62 -6.46
CA VAL A 280 16.79 -13.48 -5.45
C VAL A 280 16.02 -14.79 -5.40
N ALA A 281 16.72 -15.89 -5.66
CA ALA A 281 16.22 -17.23 -5.44
C ALA A 281 16.37 -17.59 -3.96
N TYR A 282 15.32 -18.14 -3.36
CA TYR A 282 15.28 -18.61 -1.98
C TYR A 282 14.89 -20.09 -1.92
N SER A 283 15.48 -20.81 -0.97
CA SER A 283 14.97 -22.10 -0.50
C SER A 283 15.24 -22.27 1.00
N GLY A 284 14.35 -22.96 1.70
CA GLY A 284 14.44 -23.23 3.13
C GLY A 284 13.51 -24.38 3.54
N PRO A 285 13.45 -24.73 4.84
CA PRO A 285 12.55 -25.77 5.32
C PRO A 285 11.08 -25.56 4.94
N ALA A 286 10.56 -24.33 5.10
CA ALA A 286 9.19 -23.95 4.71
C ALA A 286 8.96 -23.86 3.20
N PHE A 287 10.02 -23.73 2.39
CA PHE A 287 9.89 -23.61 0.93
C PHE A 287 11.06 -24.34 0.28
N LYS A 288 10.94 -25.66 0.17
CA LYS A 288 12.06 -26.51 -0.21
C LYS A 288 12.49 -26.31 -1.66
N GLU A 289 11.51 -26.20 -2.55
CA GLU A 289 11.74 -25.91 -3.96
C GLU A 289 12.22 -24.47 -4.14
N PRO A 290 13.41 -24.26 -4.75
CA PRO A 290 13.93 -22.92 -4.98
C PRO A 290 13.00 -22.08 -5.84
N ARG A 291 12.74 -20.86 -5.40
CA ARG A 291 11.81 -19.93 -6.04
C ARG A 291 12.32 -18.50 -5.97
N VAL A 292 11.93 -17.67 -6.92
CA VAL A 292 12.25 -16.24 -6.89
C VAL A 292 11.32 -15.54 -5.92
N VAL A 293 11.89 -14.79 -4.97
CA VAL A 293 11.14 -14.04 -3.96
C VAL A 293 11.53 -12.57 -4.01
N PRO A 294 10.60 -11.62 -3.77
CA PRO A 294 10.97 -10.23 -3.60
C PRO A 294 11.76 -10.08 -2.30
N VAL A 295 12.73 -9.18 -2.31
CA VAL A 295 13.51 -8.78 -1.13
C VAL A 295 13.47 -7.26 -1.02
N ALA A 296 13.65 -6.73 0.18
CA ALA A 296 13.64 -5.30 0.40
C ALA A 296 15.02 -4.66 0.15
N ASP A 297 15.03 -3.44 -0.37
CA ASP A 297 16.20 -2.56 -0.49
C ASP A 297 17.39 -3.18 -1.26
N ALA A 298 17.09 -3.95 -2.31
CA ALA A 298 18.10 -4.62 -3.14
C ALA A 298 19.03 -3.61 -3.84
N ARG A 299 20.35 -3.70 -3.60
CA ARG A 299 21.37 -2.86 -4.26
C ARG A 299 22.74 -3.49 -4.29
N PHE A 300 23.53 -3.15 -5.31
CA PHE A 300 24.93 -3.57 -5.38
C PHE A 300 25.82 -2.69 -4.48
N VAL A 301 26.61 -3.35 -3.62
CA VAL A 301 27.57 -2.70 -2.72
C VAL A 301 28.95 -3.31 -2.89
N LYS A 302 30.00 -2.49 -2.77
CA LYS A 302 31.39 -2.94 -2.82
C LYS A 302 31.82 -3.39 -1.43
N VAL A 303 32.36 -4.59 -1.31
CA VAL A 303 32.85 -5.17 -0.05
C VAL A 303 34.30 -5.64 -0.27
N GLY A 304 35.25 -4.87 0.26
CA GLY A 304 36.66 -5.03 -0.10
C GLY A 304 36.87 -4.85 -1.61
N ASP A 305 37.48 -5.84 -2.25
CA ASP A 305 37.71 -5.87 -3.71
C ASP A 305 36.61 -6.61 -4.49
N THR A 306 35.54 -7.02 -3.81
CA THR A 306 34.43 -7.80 -4.39
C THR A 306 33.11 -7.04 -4.32
N TRP A 307 32.08 -7.58 -4.96
CA TRP A 307 30.74 -7.01 -4.98
C TRP A 307 29.76 -7.93 -4.24
N ALA A 308 28.77 -7.32 -3.60
CA ALA A 308 27.65 -8.01 -2.97
C ALA A 308 26.33 -7.39 -3.39
N LEU A 309 25.28 -8.21 -3.43
CA LEU A 309 23.91 -7.74 -3.38
C LEU A 309 23.55 -7.57 -1.91
N SER A 310 23.30 -6.34 -1.48
CA SER A 310 22.71 -6.03 -0.18
C SER A 310 21.20 -6.02 -0.31
N PHE A 311 20.50 -6.64 0.64
CA PHE A 311 19.05 -6.67 0.72
C PHE A 311 18.60 -6.95 2.16
N LYS A 312 17.30 -6.92 2.40
CA LYS A 312 16.69 -7.34 3.66
C LYS A 312 15.57 -8.35 3.39
N ALA A 313 15.43 -9.34 4.27
CA ALA A 313 14.35 -10.31 4.21
C ALA A 313 14.00 -10.84 5.60
N PRO A 314 12.77 -11.34 5.84
CA PRO A 314 12.32 -11.76 7.18
C PRO A 314 12.64 -13.22 7.52
N ARG A 315 13.25 -14.00 6.61
CA ARG A 315 13.59 -15.41 6.83
C ARG A 315 15.07 -15.67 6.61
N LEU A 316 15.62 -16.65 7.32
CA LEU A 316 16.90 -17.26 6.98
C LEU A 316 16.68 -18.47 6.05
N GLY A 317 17.76 -19.00 5.49
CA GLY A 317 17.72 -20.03 4.46
C GLY A 317 18.82 -19.83 3.42
N THR A 318 18.70 -20.50 2.28
CA THR A 318 19.64 -20.36 1.16
C THR A 318 19.16 -19.32 0.18
N TYR A 319 19.98 -18.29 -0.05
CA TYR A 319 19.72 -17.22 -1.00
C TYR A 319 20.75 -17.22 -2.12
N GLN A 320 20.33 -16.93 -3.34
CA GLN A 320 21.21 -16.73 -4.48
C GLN A 320 20.70 -15.61 -5.38
N ALA A 321 21.55 -14.64 -5.70
CA ALA A 321 21.20 -13.61 -6.67
C ALA A 321 21.16 -14.21 -8.07
N VAL A 322 20.08 -13.93 -8.80
CA VAL A 322 19.80 -14.50 -10.12
C VAL A 322 19.24 -13.44 -11.05
N VAL A 323 19.27 -13.72 -12.35
CA VAL A 323 18.66 -12.88 -13.39
C VAL A 323 18.06 -13.77 -14.47
N ALA A 324 16.91 -13.37 -15.01
CA ALA A 324 16.32 -14.07 -16.14
C ALA A 324 17.23 -13.96 -17.37
N LYS A 325 17.35 -15.05 -18.14
CA LYS A 325 18.22 -15.11 -19.33
C LYS A 325 17.87 -14.09 -20.41
N ASP A 326 16.60 -13.73 -20.48
CA ASP A 326 16.00 -12.79 -21.43
C ASP A 326 15.73 -11.41 -20.83
N ALA A 327 16.25 -11.10 -19.63
CA ALA A 327 16.05 -9.83 -18.94
C ALA A 327 16.37 -8.60 -19.83
N GLY A 328 15.41 -7.67 -19.95
CA GLY A 328 15.53 -6.46 -20.76
C GLY A 328 15.47 -6.70 -22.27
N THR A 329 15.11 -7.90 -22.73
CA THR A 329 15.03 -8.23 -24.16
C THR A 329 13.60 -8.34 -24.69
N ASN A 330 12.61 -8.42 -23.80
CA ASN A 330 11.22 -8.59 -24.21
C ASN A 330 10.59 -7.22 -24.47
N THR A 331 10.36 -6.92 -25.75
CA THR A 331 9.70 -5.68 -26.17
C THR A 331 8.33 -5.98 -26.76
N TYR A 332 7.30 -5.28 -26.29
CA TYR A 332 5.93 -5.45 -26.76
C TYR A 332 5.18 -4.12 -26.86
N PRO A 333 4.16 -4.02 -27.73
CA PRO A 333 3.27 -2.87 -27.75
C PRO A 333 2.43 -2.86 -26.47
N ARG A 334 2.49 -1.75 -25.73
CA ARG A 334 1.66 -1.47 -24.56
C ARG A 334 0.64 -0.41 -24.95
N ARG A 335 -0.65 -0.76 -24.89
CA ARG A 335 -1.74 0.22 -24.98
C ARG A 335 -1.68 1.15 -23.77
N LEU A 336 -1.69 2.45 -24.01
CA LEU A 336 -1.81 3.48 -23.00
C LEU A 336 -3.22 4.07 -23.06
N THR A 337 -3.88 4.19 -21.92
CA THR A 337 -5.17 4.90 -21.80
C THR A 337 -4.99 6.35 -21.37
N HIS A 338 -3.77 6.72 -20.95
CA HIS A 338 -3.43 8.02 -20.38
C HIS A 338 -4.25 8.37 -19.14
N ARG A 339 -4.65 7.33 -18.38
CA ARG A 339 -5.38 7.49 -17.13
C ARG A 339 -4.70 6.73 -16.00
N ALA A 340 -4.73 7.31 -14.82
CA ALA A 340 -4.29 6.67 -13.58
C ALA A 340 -5.22 7.01 -12.41
N ILE A 341 -5.13 6.21 -11.35
CA ILE A 341 -5.82 6.49 -10.08
C ILE A 341 -4.79 6.57 -8.96
N LEU A 342 -4.96 7.55 -8.08
CA LEU A 342 -4.20 7.75 -6.86
C LEU A 342 -5.19 7.93 -5.71
N GLY A 343 -4.95 7.36 -4.54
CA GLY A 343 -5.80 7.62 -3.38
C GLY A 343 -5.16 7.31 -2.06
N VAL A 344 -5.63 7.94 -0.99
CA VAL A 344 -5.07 7.80 0.37
C VAL A 344 -6.10 7.20 1.32
N SER A 345 -5.69 6.24 2.17
CA SER A 345 -6.57 5.64 3.21
C SER A 345 -7.83 5.02 2.58
N MET A 346 -9.05 5.52 2.86
CA MET A 346 -10.28 5.11 2.16
C MET A 346 -10.12 5.19 0.63
N GLY A 347 -9.51 6.26 0.11
CA GLY A 347 -9.23 6.42 -1.31
C GLY A 347 -8.18 5.45 -1.82
N GLY A 348 -7.28 4.96 -0.97
CA GLY A 348 -6.33 3.90 -1.34
C GLY A 348 -7.03 2.56 -1.52
N GLY A 349 -7.96 2.21 -0.63
CA GLY A 349 -8.88 1.08 -0.82
C GLY A 349 -9.72 1.22 -2.09
N GLY A 350 -10.31 2.41 -2.33
CA GLY A 350 -11.04 2.71 -3.56
C GLY A 350 -10.18 2.61 -4.83
N THR A 351 -8.92 3.02 -4.76
CA THR A 351 -7.95 2.91 -5.87
C THR A 351 -7.68 1.45 -6.21
N ALA A 352 -7.47 0.61 -5.21
CA ALA A 352 -7.26 -0.82 -5.41
C ALA A 352 -8.52 -1.50 -5.97
N MET A 353 -9.68 -1.31 -5.32
CA MET A 353 -10.94 -1.95 -5.72
C MET A 353 -11.42 -1.49 -7.11
N PHE A 354 -11.69 -0.19 -7.27
CA PHE A 354 -12.22 0.33 -8.54
C PHE A 354 -11.19 0.18 -9.65
N GLY A 355 -9.92 0.52 -9.38
CA GLY A 355 -8.85 0.47 -10.37
C GLY A 355 -8.60 -0.95 -10.88
N MET A 356 -8.65 -1.97 -10.00
CA MET A 356 -8.47 -3.35 -10.43
C MET A 356 -9.70 -3.90 -11.16
N ARG A 357 -10.91 -3.59 -10.68
CA ARG A 357 -12.16 -3.97 -11.37
C ARG A 357 -12.28 -3.38 -12.77
N HIS A 358 -11.80 -2.15 -12.94
CA HIS A 358 -11.80 -1.40 -14.20
C HIS A 358 -10.40 -1.27 -14.79
N HIS A 359 -9.54 -2.28 -14.60
CA HIS A 359 -8.13 -2.21 -15.00
C HIS A 359 -7.95 -1.78 -16.47
N HIS A 360 -8.86 -2.18 -17.36
CA HIS A 360 -8.89 -1.79 -18.78
C HIS A 360 -8.89 -0.27 -19.05
N LEU A 361 -9.27 0.55 -18.07
CA LEU A 361 -9.33 2.01 -18.19
C LEU A 361 -8.05 2.73 -17.77
N PHE A 362 -7.11 2.06 -17.10
CA PHE A 362 -5.96 2.70 -16.45
C PHE A 362 -4.62 2.09 -16.87
N ASP A 363 -3.57 2.90 -16.81
CA ASP A 363 -2.17 2.51 -17.02
C ASP A 363 -1.45 2.21 -15.70
N ALA A 364 -1.82 2.94 -14.64
CA ALA A 364 -1.20 2.83 -13.32
C ALA A 364 -2.21 3.08 -12.19
N LEU A 365 -2.04 2.35 -11.09
CA LEU A 365 -2.79 2.50 -9.85
C LEU A 365 -1.83 2.81 -8.70
N ALA A 366 -2.15 3.80 -7.88
CA ALA A 366 -1.35 4.17 -6.73
C ALA A 366 -2.19 4.21 -5.43
N PRO A 367 -2.55 3.04 -4.87
CA PRO A 367 -3.22 2.98 -3.58
C PRO A 367 -2.23 3.28 -2.44
N LEU A 368 -2.39 4.43 -1.78
CA LEU A 368 -1.52 4.88 -0.70
C LEU A 368 -2.16 4.59 0.66
N GLY A 369 -1.82 3.43 1.23
CA GLY A 369 -2.52 2.84 2.35
C GLY A 369 -3.94 2.42 1.97
N GLY A 370 -4.73 2.05 2.97
CA GLY A 370 -6.09 1.55 2.79
C GLY A 370 -6.16 0.01 2.75
N PRO A 371 -7.40 -0.54 2.83
CA PRO A 371 -7.63 -1.97 2.72
C PRO A 371 -7.49 -2.41 1.25
N VAL A 372 -6.26 -2.67 0.82
CA VAL A 372 -5.93 -3.02 -0.59
C VAL A 372 -5.96 -4.53 -0.87
N SER A 373 -6.06 -5.33 0.19
CA SER A 373 -6.33 -6.77 0.15
C SER A 373 -7.46 -7.06 1.15
N TRP A 374 -8.69 -7.17 0.66
CA TRP A 374 -9.83 -7.51 1.51
C TRP A 374 -9.77 -8.94 2.01
N THR A 375 -9.16 -9.86 1.26
CA THR A 375 -8.91 -11.23 1.73
C THR A 375 -8.14 -11.21 3.06
N TRP A 376 -7.00 -10.53 3.11
CA TRP A 376 -6.22 -10.41 4.35
C TRP A 376 -6.91 -9.52 5.40
N MET A 377 -7.48 -8.38 4.98
CA MET A 377 -8.12 -7.45 5.92
C MET A 377 -9.33 -8.07 6.63
N LEU A 378 -10.14 -8.89 5.97
CA LEU A 378 -11.30 -9.54 6.58
C LEU A 378 -10.89 -10.65 7.55
N ASP A 379 -9.85 -11.42 7.23
CA ASP A 379 -9.23 -12.35 8.19
C ASP A 379 -8.65 -11.60 9.40
N ALA A 380 -7.96 -10.47 9.18
CA ALA A 380 -7.48 -9.62 10.27
C ALA A 380 -8.64 -9.04 11.11
N VAL A 381 -9.76 -8.63 10.49
CA VAL A 381 -11.00 -8.24 11.19
C VAL A 381 -11.52 -9.37 12.06
N LYS A 382 -11.68 -10.57 11.50
CA LYS A 382 -12.15 -11.77 12.21
C LYS A 382 -11.24 -12.11 13.40
N ARG A 383 -9.92 -12.14 13.20
CA ARG A 383 -8.92 -12.53 14.22
C ARG A 383 -8.70 -11.48 15.30
N HIS A 384 -8.64 -10.21 14.92
CA HIS A 384 -8.18 -9.13 15.80
C HIS A 384 -9.29 -8.16 16.18
N TYR A 385 -9.99 -7.60 15.20
CA TYR A 385 -10.89 -6.49 15.49
C TYR A 385 -12.16 -6.95 16.20
N VAL A 386 -12.72 -8.10 15.82
CA VAL A 386 -13.86 -8.73 16.49
C VAL A 386 -13.49 -10.03 17.24
N GLY A 387 -12.18 -10.32 17.35
CA GLY A 387 -11.66 -11.48 18.06
C GLY A 387 -11.15 -11.19 19.47
N GLY A 388 -10.48 -12.18 20.07
CA GLY A 388 -9.91 -12.09 21.42
C GLY A 388 -10.75 -12.72 22.53
N PHE A 389 -11.74 -13.55 22.17
CA PHE A 389 -12.60 -14.28 23.10
C PHE A 389 -12.42 -15.78 22.94
N ARG A 390 -12.45 -16.53 24.04
CA ARG A 390 -12.27 -17.99 24.01
C ARG A 390 -13.56 -18.69 23.58
N PRO A 391 -13.50 -19.63 22.63
CA PRO A 391 -14.62 -20.50 22.33
C PRO A 391 -15.03 -21.34 23.55
N ILE A 392 -16.32 -21.62 23.68
CA ILE A 392 -16.90 -22.50 24.68
C ILE A 392 -17.27 -23.85 24.06
N GLN A 393 -17.50 -24.86 24.89
CA GLN A 393 -17.86 -26.20 24.43
C GLN A 393 -19.36 -26.43 24.58
N LYS A 394 -19.88 -27.40 23.84
CA LYS A 394 -21.24 -27.88 24.05
C LYS A 394 -21.42 -28.38 25.50
N GLY A 395 -22.48 -27.92 26.15
CA GLY A 395 -22.82 -28.18 27.55
C GLY A 395 -22.28 -27.15 28.54
N THR A 396 -21.56 -26.12 28.07
CA THR A 396 -21.07 -25.03 28.93
C THR A 396 -22.23 -24.27 29.57
N VAL A 397 -22.15 -24.06 30.89
CA VAL A 397 -23.10 -23.23 31.64
C VAL A 397 -22.43 -21.93 32.12
N LEU A 398 -23.22 -20.93 32.51
CA LEU A 398 -22.70 -19.63 32.96
C LEU A 398 -21.61 -19.73 34.04
N GLY A 399 -21.71 -20.69 34.96
CA GLY A 399 -20.72 -20.89 36.02
C GLY A 399 -19.34 -21.33 35.55
N ASP A 400 -19.21 -21.82 34.31
CA ASP A 400 -17.95 -22.21 33.70
C ASP A 400 -17.25 -21.05 32.99
N ILE A 401 -17.95 -19.92 32.80
CA ILE A 401 -17.48 -18.77 32.02
C ILE A 401 -16.92 -17.70 32.97
N PRO A 402 -15.63 -17.30 32.83
CA PRO A 402 -15.07 -16.20 33.59
C PRO A 402 -15.64 -14.87 33.08
N MET A 403 -16.49 -14.24 33.89
CA MET A 403 -17.13 -12.96 33.56
C MET A 403 -16.27 -11.73 33.87
N GLU A 404 -15.08 -11.92 34.44
CA GLU A 404 -14.13 -10.85 34.77
C GLU A 404 -12.77 -11.13 34.13
N PRO A 405 -12.09 -10.10 33.59
CA PRO A 405 -10.77 -10.27 33.01
C PRO A 405 -9.71 -10.56 34.08
N THR A 406 -8.73 -11.40 33.75
CA THR A 406 -7.57 -11.62 34.61
C THR A 406 -6.65 -10.39 34.56
N LEU A 407 -6.38 -9.79 35.72
CA LEU A 407 -5.44 -8.66 35.85
C LEU A 407 -4.00 -9.17 35.89
N CYS A 408 -3.07 -8.40 35.29
CA CYS A 408 -1.68 -8.80 35.19
C CYS A 408 -0.69 -7.65 35.34
N GLN A 409 0.55 -7.98 35.69
CA GLN A 409 1.72 -7.09 35.62
C GLN A 409 2.75 -7.62 34.62
N THR A 410 2.72 -8.93 34.37
CA THR A 410 3.57 -9.65 33.44
C THR A 410 2.77 -10.79 32.81
N ASN A 411 3.36 -11.55 31.89
CA ASN A 411 2.71 -12.75 31.36
C ASN A 411 2.60 -13.89 32.41
N ALA A 412 3.23 -13.78 33.59
CA ALA A 412 3.20 -14.84 34.61
C ALA A 412 1.82 -15.00 35.26
N GLU A 413 0.99 -13.95 35.25
CA GLU A 413 -0.39 -14.01 35.75
C GLU A 413 -1.39 -14.54 34.71
N CYS A 414 -0.98 -14.64 33.44
CA CYS A 414 -1.86 -14.99 32.33
C CYS A 414 -1.83 -16.50 32.03
N ALA A 415 -2.86 -16.97 31.33
CA ALA A 415 -2.80 -18.30 30.74
C ALA A 415 -1.61 -18.41 29.76
N ALA A 416 -1.13 -19.63 29.52
CA ALA A 416 0.08 -19.85 28.71
C ALA A 416 -0.02 -19.32 27.27
N ASP A 417 -1.24 -19.19 26.76
CA ASP A 417 -1.61 -18.68 25.44
C ASP A 417 -2.19 -17.25 25.48
N GLU A 418 -2.10 -16.57 26.63
CA GLU A 418 -2.50 -15.17 26.80
C GLU A 418 -1.29 -14.25 26.91
N THR A 419 -1.49 -12.98 26.57
CA THR A 419 -0.49 -11.93 26.74
C THR A 419 -1.02 -10.86 27.68
N CYS A 420 -0.17 -10.42 28.60
CA CYS A 420 -0.44 -9.28 29.45
C CYS A 420 -0.28 -7.99 28.66
N ILE A 421 -1.36 -7.22 28.53
CA ILE A 421 -1.38 -6.00 27.72
C ILE A 421 -1.77 -4.76 28.54
N GLY A 422 -1.20 -3.61 28.14
CA GLY A 422 -1.57 -2.29 28.67
C GLY A 422 -1.18 -2.02 30.12
N VAL A 423 -0.12 -2.65 30.64
CA VAL A 423 0.42 -2.36 31.98
C VAL A 423 0.94 -0.93 32.04
N ILE A 424 0.54 -0.18 33.08
CA ILE A 424 1.03 1.18 33.33
C ILE A 424 1.41 1.35 34.80
N ASP A 425 2.26 2.32 35.12
CA ASP A 425 2.68 2.58 36.49
C ASP A 425 1.47 2.84 37.41
N GLY A 426 1.29 1.95 38.40
CA GLY A 426 0.19 2.05 39.37
C GLY A 426 -1.16 1.50 38.92
N SER A 427 -1.28 0.93 37.71
CA SER A 427 -2.50 0.23 37.27
C SER A 427 -2.18 -1.05 36.49
N PRO A 428 -2.74 -2.21 36.88
CA PRO A 428 -2.48 -3.47 36.18
C PRO A 428 -2.97 -3.42 34.72
N GLY A 429 -2.33 -4.26 33.92
CA GLY A 429 -2.82 -4.66 32.61
C GLY A 429 -3.89 -5.73 32.70
N LYS A 430 -4.28 -6.27 31.55
CA LYS A 430 -5.21 -7.42 31.44
C LYS A 430 -4.58 -8.52 30.61
N CYS A 431 -4.84 -9.77 30.97
CA CYS A 431 -4.53 -10.91 30.14
C CYS A 431 -5.53 -10.96 28.99
N ALA A 432 -5.02 -10.96 27.76
CA ALA A 432 -5.82 -11.04 26.55
C ALA A 432 -5.39 -12.24 25.71
N TRP A 433 -6.36 -12.95 25.14
CA TRP A 433 -6.12 -14.01 24.19
C TRP A 433 -5.79 -13.42 22.82
N ILE A 434 -4.53 -13.02 22.65
CA ILE A 434 -4.02 -12.39 21.44
C ILE A 434 -3.33 -13.44 20.58
N LEU A 435 -3.85 -13.66 19.38
CA LEU A 435 -3.20 -14.54 18.42
C LEU A 435 -1.87 -13.92 17.97
N PRO A 436 -0.80 -14.73 17.79
CA PRO A 436 0.49 -14.22 17.36
C PRO A 436 0.40 -13.65 15.93
N PRO A 437 1.26 -12.67 15.60
CA PRO A 437 1.33 -12.13 14.23
C PRO A 437 1.77 -13.23 13.26
N ARG A 438 1.07 -13.32 12.13
CA ARG A 438 1.36 -14.21 11.01
C ARG A 438 2.35 -13.59 10.05
N ASP A 439 2.39 -12.27 9.90
CA ASP A 439 3.17 -11.59 8.88
C ASP A 439 4.23 -10.62 9.43
N PRO A 440 5.38 -10.45 8.76
CA PRO A 440 6.34 -9.41 9.12
C PRO A 440 5.67 -8.03 9.17
N TYR A 441 5.99 -7.27 10.21
CA TYR A 441 5.43 -5.95 10.52
C TYR A 441 3.97 -5.93 10.99
N GLU A 442 3.30 -7.07 11.11
CA GLU A 442 1.96 -7.14 11.73
C GLU A 442 2.08 -6.84 13.22
N HIS A 443 1.29 -5.87 13.70
CA HIS A 443 0.98 -5.75 15.12
C HIS A 443 -0.42 -6.32 15.37
N THR A 444 -0.57 -6.94 16.53
CA THR A 444 -1.78 -7.68 16.89
C THR A 444 -2.62 -6.86 17.86
N GLN A 445 -3.93 -7.08 17.82
CA GLN A 445 -4.89 -6.44 18.72
C GLN A 445 -6.09 -7.38 18.96
N VAL A 446 -6.95 -7.02 19.91
CA VAL A 446 -8.18 -7.75 20.25
C VAL A 446 -9.35 -6.78 20.41
N PHE A 447 -10.60 -7.25 20.33
CA PHE A 447 -11.79 -6.38 20.37
C PHE A 447 -11.77 -5.38 21.54
N ASN A 448 -11.43 -5.83 22.75
CA ASN A 448 -11.42 -4.98 23.94
C ASN A 448 -10.20 -4.02 24.01
N GLN A 449 -9.15 -4.23 23.21
CA GLN A 449 -7.91 -3.44 23.25
C GLN A 449 -7.36 -3.26 21.83
N TRP A 450 -7.94 -2.30 21.09
CA TRP A 450 -7.44 -1.95 19.77
C TRP A 450 -6.18 -1.09 19.83
N TRP A 451 -5.34 -1.28 18.82
CA TRP A 451 -4.15 -0.50 18.60
C TRP A 451 -4.52 0.93 18.21
N PHE A 452 -4.01 1.87 18.98
CA PHE A 452 -3.96 3.29 18.69
C PHE A 452 -2.79 3.92 19.46
N GLU A 453 -1.71 4.20 18.74
CA GLU A 453 -0.49 4.71 19.33
C GLU A 453 -0.46 6.23 19.44
N TYR A 454 -0.10 6.73 20.63
CA TYR A 454 0.18 8.13 20.87
C TYR A 454 1.69 8.46 20.77
N PRO A 455 2.02 9.70 20.36
CA PRO A 455 1.12 10.78 19.98
C PRO A 455 0.52 10.59 18.57
N ARG A 456 -0.66 11.17 18.35
CA ARG A 456 -1.47 11.01 17.12
C ARG A 456 -1.03 11.87 15.93
N THR A 457 0.14 12.50 16.01
CA THR A 457 0.61 13.50 15.03
C THR A 457 0.71 12.91 13.62
N GLY A 458 1.17 11.66 13.48
CA GLY A 458 1.25 10.95 12.21
C GLY A 458 0.02 10.12 11.86
N THR A 459 -1.03 10.13 12.68
CA THR A 459 -2.24 9.32 12.45
C THR A 459 -3.25 10.03 11.54
N GLY A 460 -3.21 11.37 11.46
CA GLY A 460 -4.16 12.16 10.65
C GLY A 460 -5.59 12.26 11.22
N GLY A 461 -5.90 11.54 12.30
CA GLY A 461 -7.21 11.52 12.95
C GLY A 461 -7.12 10.92 14.37
N SER A 462 -8.24 10.90 15.11
CA SER A 462 -8.27 10.31 16.45
C SER A 462 -8.67 8.84 16.51
N PHE A 463 -9.23 8.26 15.43
CA PHE A 463 -9.72 6.86 15.31
C PHE A 463 -10.05 6.19 16.65
N ASN A 464 -10.95 6.79 17.41
CA ASN A 464 -11.44 6.21 18.66
C ASN A 464 -12.42 5.07 18.35
N ARG A 465 -12.86 4.34 19.39
CA ARG A 465 -13.75 3.19 19.20
C ARG A 465 -15.02 3.53 18.40
N GLY A 466 -15.65 4.67 18.68
CA GLY A 466 -16.79 5.15 17.88
C GLY A 466 -16.48 5.37 16.39
N ALA A 467 -15.30 5.91 16.07
CA ALA A 467 -14.87 6.08 14.68
C ALA A 467 -14.58 4.74 13.98
N TYR A 468 -14.03 3.75 14.69
CA TYR A 468 -13.86 2.38 14.20
C TYR A 468 -15.20 1.71 13.89
N VAL A 469 -16.13 1.78 14.84
CA VAL A 469 -17.48 1.24 14.64
C VAL A 469 -18.14 1.92 13.44
N GLN A 470 -18.03 3.24 13.31
CA GLN A 470 -18.57 3.96 12.15
C GLN A 470 -17.96 3.48 10.83
N ILE A 471 -16.65 3.19 10.78
CA ILE A 471 -16.01 2.60 9.59
C ILE A 471 -16.63 1.24 9.26
N PHE A 472 -16.82 0.36 10.25
CA PHE A 472 -17.43 -0.94 10.00
C PHE A 472 -18.89 -0.83 9.52
N ARG A 473 -19.65 0.12 10.07
CA ARG A 473 -21.01 0.42 9.62
C ARG A 473 -21.03 0.87 8.16
N ASP A 474 -20.18 1.84 7.79
CA ASP A 474 -20.10 2.31 6.40
C ASP A 474 -19.67 1.20 5.44
N LEU A 475 -18.71 0.35 5.84
CA LEU A 475 -18.31 -0.82 5.07
C LEU A 475 -19.47 -1.81 4.87
N ALA A 476 -20.25 -2.09 5.92
CA ALA A 476 -21.42 -2.96 5.83
C ALA A 476 -22.53 -2.35 4.95
N VAL A 477 -22.74 -1.03 5.00
CA VAL A 477 -23.68 -0.33 4.11
C VAL A 477 -23.21 -0.41 2.65
N MET A 478 -21.89 -0.35 2.40
CA MET A 478 -21.32 -0.38 1.04
C MET A 478 -21.21 -1.77 0.43
N PHE A 479 -21.03 -2.81 1.24
CA PHE A 479 -20.75 -4.15 0.71
C PHE A 479 -21.67 -5.23 1.26
N GLY A 480 -22.53 -4.92 2.23
CA GLY A 480 -23.31 -5.89 2.99
C GLY A 480 -22.55 -6.38 4.24
N ASN A 481 -23.25 -7.09 5.13
CA ASN A 481 -22.65 -7.61 6.35
C ASN A 481 -21.71 -8.80 6.03
N PRO A 482 -20.39 -8.71 6.32
CA PRO A 482 -19.49 -9.84 6.09
C PRO A 482 -19.56 -10.89 7.22
N ASN A 483 -20.26 -10.62 8.31
CA ASN A 483 -20.28 -11.44 9.54
C ASN A 483 -21.59 -12.22 9.74
N GLY A 484 -22.45 -12.30 8.73
CA GLY A 484 -23.72 -13.00 8.79
C GLY A 484 -24.60 -12.72 7.58
N GLU A 485 -25.53 -13.63 7.28
CA GLU A 485 -26.52 -13.46 6.22
C GLU A 485 -27.90 -13.13 6.82
N ASN A 486 -28.59 -12.14 6.27
CA ASN A 486 -29.93 -11.77 6.68
C ASN A 486 -30.84 -11.69 5.46
N LEU A 487 -31.76 -12.65 5.34
CA LEU A 487 -32.66 -12.75 4.18
C LEU A 487 -33.81 -11.74 4.23
N THR A 488 -33.87 -10.88 5.24
CA THR A 488 -34.88 -9.81 5.36
C THR A 488 -34.60 -8.72 4.32
N PRO A 489 -35.57 -8.36 3.47
CA PRO A 489 -35.37 -7.30 2.48
C PRO A 489 -34.97 -5.97 3.11
N GLY A 490 -33.90 -5.34 2.62
CA GLY A 490 -33.37 -4.08 3.17
C GLY A 490 -32.49 -4.25 4.40
N ALA A 491 -32.16 -5.49 4.79
CA ALA A 491 -31.29 -5.82 5.92
C ALA A 491 -29.92 -6.32 5.48
N GLU A 492 -29.49 -6.05 4.24
CA GLU A 492 -28.25 -6.61 3.67
C GLU A 492 -27.00 -6.23 4.47
N ASN A 493 -27.04 -5.14 5.24
CA ASN A 493 -25.97 -4.66 6.11
C ASN A 493 -26.15 -5.05 7.60
N LEU A 494 -27.19 -5.81 7.94
CA LEU A 494 -27.54 -6.20 9.31
C LEU A 494 -27.29 -7.69 9.54
N PRO A 495 -27.01 -8.13 10.78
CA PRO A 495 -26.82 -9.55 11.09
C PRO A 495 -28.15 -10.30 11.08
N ALA A 496 -28.09 -11.64 11.02
CA ALA A 496 -29.26 -12.50 11.06
C ALA A 496 -30.16 -12.18 12.27
N GLY A 497 -31.48 -12.17 12.07
CA GLY A 497 -32.44 -11.90 13.14
C GLY A 497 -32.76 -10.42 13.39
N VAL A 498 -31.97 -9.49 12.86
CA VAL A 498 -32.20 -8.04 13.05
C VAL A 498 -32.98 -7.47 11.87
N ARG A 499 -34.19 -6.97 12.12
CA ARG A 499 -35.01 -6.35 11.08
C ARG A 499 -34.69 -4.85 10.92
N PRO A 500 -34.79 -4.29 9.70
CA PRO A 500 -34.49 -2.88 9.47
C PRO A 500 -35.50 -1.94 10.14
N ASP A 501 -36.70 -2.42 10.46
CA ASP A 501 -37.75 -1.67 11.15
C ASP A 501 -37.80 -1.94 12.67
N ASP A 502 -36.87 -2.73 13.21
CA ASP A 502 -36.78 -2.98 14.65
C ASP A 502 -36.36 -1.73 15.44
N ALA A 503 -36.74 -1.64 16.71
CA ALA A 503 -36.42 -0.50 17.57
C ALA A 503 -34.90 -0.33 17.79
N SER A 504 -34.11 -1.41 17.72
CA SER A 504 -32.64 -1.35 17.74
C SER A 504 -32.04 -0.62 16.54
N GLN A 505 -32.78 -0.51 15.44
CA GLN A 505 -32.38 0.18 14.21
C GLN A 505 -33.01 1.57 14.09
N THR A 506 -34.26 1.71 14.51
CA THR A 506 -35.04 2.96 14.41
C THR A 506 -34.95 3.85 15.65
N GLY A 507 -34.31 3.38 16.73
CA GLY A 507 -34.30 4.09 18.03
C GLY A 507 -35.68 4.17 18.69
N GLY A 508 -36.65 3.35 18.23
CA GLY A 508 -38.05 3.44 18.63
C GLY A 508 -38.81 4.60 17.99
N ARG A 509 -38.24 5.28 16.98
CA ARG A 509 -38.92 6.33 16.24
C ARG A 509 -39.93 5.75 15.24
N PRO A 510 -41.01 6.49 14.89
CA PRO A 510 -42.00 6.03 13.89
C PRO A 510 -41.47 5.98 12.45
N THR A 511 -40.30 6.57 12.19
CA THR A 511 -39.65 6.66 10.87
C THR A 511 -38.27 5.98 10.92
N ASP A 512 -37.70 5.72 9.75
CA ASP A 512 -36.37 5.10 9.57
C ASP A 512 -35.21 6.09 9.72
N GLU A 513 -35.45 7.29 10.24
CA GLU A 513 -34.46 8.38 10.28
C GLU A 513 -33.24 8.10 11.18
N CYS A 514 -33.32 7.11 12.08
CA CYS A 514 -32.19 6.70 12.92
C CYS A 514 -31.35 5.55 12.36
N THR A 515 -31.74 5.00 11.20
CA THR A 515 -30.96 3.94 10.55
C THR A 515 -29.62 4.51 10.04
N LEU A 516 -29.67 5.56 9.23
CA LEU A 516 -28.53 6.25 8.64
C LEU A 516 -28.71 7.77 8.67
N TRP A 517 -27.61 8.50 8.82
CA TRP A 517 -27.51 9.97 8.77
C TRP A 517 -26.20 10.34 8.08
N VAL A 518 -26.09 11.53 7.47
CA VAL A 518 -24.87 11.94 6.75
C VAL A 518 -23.93 12.75 7.65
N ASP A 519 -22.64 12.48 7.57
CA ASP A 519 -21.54 13.18 8.25
C ASP A 519 -20.37 13.40 7.25
N PRO A 520 -19.78 14.61 7.09
CA PRO A 520 -20.05 15.87 7.80
C PRO A 520 -21.44 16.51 7.62
N LEU A 521 -21.76 17.34 8.60
CA LEU A 521 -23.05 18.01 8.77
C LEU A 521 -22.97 19.45 8.24
N ASP A 522 -22.96 19.59 6.91
CA ASP A 522 -22.82 20.88 6.22
C ASP A 522 -23.81 21.09 5.06
N GLY A 523 -24.73 20.15 4.87
CA GLY A 523 -25.85 20.26 3.93
C GLY A 523 -26.98 21.19 4.42
N PRO A 524 -27.99 21.45 3.57
CA PRO A 524 -29.14 22.29 3.91
C PRO A 524 -30.00 21.72 5.07
N ASP A 525 -29.88 20.43 5.35
CA ASP A 525 -30.53 19.68 6.43
C ASP A 525 -29.64 19.49 7.66
N LYS A 526 -28.52 20.22 7.75
CA LYS A 526 -27.53 20.14 8.84
C LYS A 526 -28.15 20.05 10.23
N GLU A 527 -29.12 20.90 10.58
CA GLU A 527 -29.71 20.91 11.92
C GLU A 527 -30.40 19.57 12.24
N LYS A 528 -31.08 18.97 11.25
CA LYS A 528 -31.71 17.66 11.40
C LYS A 528 -30.66 16.57 11.48
N GLN A 529 -29.66 16.58 10.61
CA GLN A 529 -28.59 15.57 10.65
C GLN A 529 -27.78 15.64 11.97
N GLN A 530 -27.59 16.84 12.54
CA GLN A 530 -26.98 17.04 13.86
C GLN A 530 -27.82 16.46 14.99
N GLU A 531 -29.15 16.61 14.91
CA GLU A 531 -30.07 15.99 15.85
C GLU A 531 -30.00 14.46 15.77
N LEU A 532 -29.98 13.90 14.56
CA LEU A 532 -29.87 12.45 14.34
C LEU A 532 -28.53 11.91 14.84
N GLU A 533 -27.40 12.51 14.48
CA GLU A 533 -26.06 12.09 14.94
C GLU A 533 -25.96 12.06 16.47
N GLN A 534 -26.57 13.03 17.15
CA GLN A 534 -26.49 13.15 18.61
C GLN A 534 -27.42 12.18 19.34
N ASN A 535 -28.62 11.94 18.81
CA ASN A 535 -29.67 11.21 19.52
C ASN A 535 -29.80 9.76 19.08
N CYS A 536 -29.76 9.48 17.78
CA CYS A 536 -30.06 8.16 17.24
C CYS A 536 -29.12 7.05 17.76
N PRO A 537 -27.79 7.25 17.90
CA PRO A 537 -26.94 6.24 18.52
C PRO A 537 -27.40 5.86 19.94
N ILE A 538 -27.72 6.85 20.77
CA ILE A 538 -28.16 6.66 22.16
C ILE A 538 -29.52 5.96 22.20
N GLU A 539 -30.46 6.41 21.37
CA GLU A 539 -31.80 5.83 21.27
C GLU A 539 -31.76 4.38 20.80
N ARG A 540 -30.93 4.05 19.81
CA ARG A 540 -30.73 2.68 19.35
C ARG A 540 -30.13 1.80 20.43
N CYS A 541 -29.10 2.29 21.13
CA CYS A 541 -28.51 1.58 22.26
C CYS A 541 -29.43 1.44 23.48
N ALA A 542 -30.48 2.25 23.59
CA ALA A 542 -31.52 2.09 24.61
C ALA A 542 -32.58 1.04 24.24
N ASN A 543 -32.63 0.61 22.98
CA ASN A 543 -33.57 -0.37 22.44
C ASN A 543 -32.83 -1.65 22.00
N THR A 544 -32.05 -2.25 22.90
CA THR A 544 -31.37 -3.53 22.63
C THR A 544 -32.36 -4.61 22.21
N LEU A 545 -32.13 -5.24 21.06
CA LEU A 545 -32.87 -6.43 20.64
C LEU A 545 -32.21 -7.66 21.26
N THR A 546 -33.02 -8.55 21.82
CA THR A 546 -32.59 -9.85 22.36
C THR A 546 -33.17 -10.98 21.51
N LEU A 547 -32.30 -11.82 20.99
CA LEU A 547 -32.58 -13.02 20.21
C LEU A 547 -32.37 -14.26 21.10
N THR A 548 -33.25 -15.24 20.97
CA THR A 548 -33.22 -16.49 21.75
C THR A 548 -33.09 -17.68 20.81
N SER A 549 -32.53 -18.79 21.29
CA SER A 549 -32.24 -19.96 20.45
C SER A 549 -31.35 -19.62 19.24
N TYR A 550 -30.43 -18.68 19.43
CA TYR A 550 -29.46 -18.26 18.43
C TYR A 550 -28.18 -19.08 18.62
N PHE A 551 -27.79 -19.87 17.62
CA PHE A 551 -26.64 -20.75 17.70
C PHE A 551 -25.39 -20.07 17.13
N ASP A 552 -24.23 -20.46 17.64
CA ASP A 552 -22.91 -20.08 17.16
C ASP A 552 -21.93 -21.14 17.67
N ASP A 553 -21.15 -21.75 16.78
CA ASP A 553 -20.26 -22.86 17.09
C ASP A 553 -19.16 -22.50 18.10
N GLU A 554 -18.69 -21.26 18.07
CA GLU A 554 -17.62 -20.78 18.94
C GLU A 554 -18.13 -20.37 20.32
N PHE A 555 -19.24 -19.64 20.41
CA PHE A 555 -19.62 -18.89 21.61
C PHE A 555 -21.03 -19.22 22.14
N ASN A 556 -21.87 -19.92 21.37
CA ASN A 556 -23.19 -20.35 21.84
C ASN A 556 -23.67 -21.68 21.21
N PRO A 557 -22.89 -22.79 21.34
CA PRO A 557 -23.13 -24.02 20.58
C PRO A 557 -24.43 -24.75 20.95
N ASP A 558 -25.04 -24.42 22.09
CA ASP A 558 -26.34 -24.94 22.53
C ASP A 558 -27.50 -23.94 22.35
N GLY A 559 -27.24 -22.74 21.83
CA GLY A 559 -28.23 -21.67 21.70
C GLY A 559 -28.88 -21.26 23.04
N THR A 560 -28.19 -21.54 24.15
CA THR A 560 -28.74 -21.41 25.51
C THR A 560 -28.66 -19.98 26.03
N PHE A 561 -27.63 -19.24 25.63
CA PHE A 561 -27.45 -17.84 26.03
C PHE A 561 -28.22 -16.92 25.08
N PRO A 562 -28.82 -15.83 25.58
CA PRO A 562 -29.39 -14.82 24.71
C PRO A 562 -28.30 -14.13 23.87
N VAL A 563 -28.68 -13.69 22.67
CA VAL A 563 -27.81 -12.93 21.76
C VAL A 563 -28.40 -11.55 21.56
N ILE A 564 -27.58 -10.50 21.59
CA ILE A 564 -28.05 -9.11 21.60
C ILE A 564 -27.39 -8.24 20.53
N THR A 565 -28.09 -7.20 20.10
CA THR A 565 -27.48 -6.09 19.35
C THR A 565 -26.48 -5.33 20.22
N VAL A 566 -25.34 -4.94 19.65
CA VAL A 566 -24.19 -4.43 20.41
C VAL A 566 -24.03 -2.92 20.27
N CYS A 567 -23.60 -2.28 21.36
CA CYS A 567 -23.10 -0.91 21.34
C CYS A 567 -21.67 -0.83 21.89
N ASP A 568 -20.90 0.09 21.32
CA ASP A 568 -19.52 0.41 21.70
C ASP A 568 -19.33 1.93 21.64
N GLY A 569 -18.12 2.45 21.87
CA GLY A 569 -17.82 3.87 21.89
C GLY A 569 -16.97 4.30 23.06
N SER A 570 -16.40 3.37 23.84
CA SER A 570 -15.62 3.70 25.04
C SER A 570 -14.57 4.79 24.74
N PRO A 571 -14.35 5.73 25.68
CA PRO A 571 -13.35 6.77 25.50
C PRO A 571 -11.93 6.19 25.52
N GLN A 572 -11.04 6.77 24.71
CA GLN A 572 -9.64 6.40 24.68
C GLN A 572 -8.93 6.60 26.03
N LYS A 573 -7.99 5.71 26.35
CA LYS A 573 -7.06 5.79 27.48
C LYS A 573 -5.65 6.01 26.94
N GLN A 574 -5.31 7.27 26.68
CA GLN A 574 -4.03 7.67 26.07
C GLN A 574 -2.82 7.09 26.83
N GLU A 575 -2.90 7.03 28.15
CA GLU A 575 -1.88 6.46 29.03
C GLU A 575 -1.59 4.99 28.76
N ARG A 576 -2.50 4.25 28.09
CA ARG A 576 -2.35 2.84 27.71
C ARG A 576 -1.82 2.62 26.30
N SER A 577 -1.31 3.67 25.63
CA SER A 577 -0.64 3.55 24.33
C SER A 577 0.40 2.41 24.34
N PRO A 578 0.48 1.56 23.29
CA PRO A 578 -0.22 1.67 22.01
C PRO A 578 -1.63 1.05 21.98
N TYR A 579 -2.14 0.51 23.09
CA TYR A 579 -3.50 -0.03 23.17
C TYR A 579 -4.49 1.01 23.73
N ALA A 580 -4.41 2.25 23.22
CA ALA A 580 -5.19 3.36 23.78
C ALA A 580 -6.70 3.25 23.51
N ASN A 581 -7.12 2.46 22.51
CA ASN A 581 -8.54 2.12 22.27
C ASN A 581 -8.98 0.98 23.20
N TRP A 582 -8.88 1.26 24.50
CA TRP A 582 -9.19 0.37 25.60
C TRP A 582 -10.69 0.39 25.91
N TRP A 583 -11.34 -0.77 25.89
CA TRP A 583 -12.75 -0.91 26.24
C TRP A 583 -12.98 -0.65 27.72
N THR A 584 -14.07 0.06 28.04
CA THR A 584 -14.57 0.28 29.40
C THR A 584 -16.07 0.06 29.44
N ASP A 585 -16.64 -0.16 30.61
CA ASP A 585 -18.08 -0.29 30.83
C ASP A 585 -18.86 1.03 30.61
N GLU A 586 -18.14 2.16 30.60
CA GLU A 586 -18.64 3.51 30.33
C GLU A 586 -18.55 3.91 28.84
N GLY A 587 -19.54 4.67 28.36
CA GLY A 587 -19.48 5.36 27.07
C GLY A 587 -19.82 4.51 25.82
N ASN A 588 -20.30 3.28 26.00
CA ASN A 588 -20.69 2.38 24.91
C ASN A 588 -22.10 2.71 24.38
N THR A 589 -22.24 3.85 23.71
CA THR A 589 -23.52 4.38 23.23
C THR A 589 -23.59 4.56 21.72
N TYR A 590 -22.72 3.86 20.98
CA TYR A 590 -22.67 3.90 19.53
C TYR A 590 -22.92 2.49 18.97
N PRO A 591 -23.97 2.28 18.16
CA PRO A 591 -24.38 0.93 17.76
C PRO A 591 -23.36 0.31 16.79
N LEU A 592 -22.91 -0.91 17.08
CA LEU A 592 -22.15 -1.76 16.17
C LEU A 592 -23.12 -2.64 15.39
N GLU A 593 -23.83 -2.03 14.44
CA GLU A 593 -25.05 -2.62 13.87
C GLU A 593 -24.84 -3.89 13.03
N LEU A 594 -23.63 -4.12 12.53
CA LEU A 594 -23.27 -5.32 11.76
C LEU A 594 -22.96 -6.55 12.64
N ALA A 595 -22.94 -6.40 13.97
CA ALA A 595 -22.48 -7.44 14.87
C ALA A 595 -23.49 -7.74 15.98
N LEU A 596 -23.43 -8.96 16.49
CA LEU A 596 -24.17 -9.46 17.65
C LEU A 596 -23.19 -9.90 18.73
N ALA A 597 -23.61 -9.84 20.00
CA ALA A 597 -22.85 -10.40 21.11
C ALA A 597 -23.67 -11.46 21.85
N VAL A 598 -22.98 -12.45 22.42
CA VAL A 598 -23.59 -13.41 23.34
C VAL A 598 -23.66 -12.79 24.74
N ASP A 599 -24.86 -12.57 25.25
CA ASP A 599 -25.14 -11.99 26.56
C ASP A 599 -25.20 -13.12 27.60
N TYR A 600 -24.02 -13.54 28.08
CA TYR A 600 -23.90 -14.71 28.95
C TYR A 600 -24.68 -14.54 30.26
N ASN A 601 -24.73 -13.32 30.81
CA ASN A 601 -25.40 -13.08 32.08
C ASN A 601 -26.88 -12.63 31.94
N GLY A 602 -27.35 -12.37 30.72
CA GLY A 602 -28.74 -12.03 30.40
C GLY A 602 -29.16 -10.64 30.85
N ASN A 603 -28.23 -9.68 30.95
CA ASN A 603 -28.52 -8.34 31.44
C ASN A 603 -28.96 -7.34 30.35
N GLY A 604 -28.92 -7.74 29.07
CA GLY A 604 -29.29 -6.92 27.92
C GLY A 604 -28.22 -5.90 27.50
N LYS A 605 -26.99 -6.04 27.98
CA LYS A 605 -25.85 -5.16 27.70
C LYS A 605 -24.57 -6.00 27.52
N ARG A 606 -23.84 -5.74 26.44
CA ARG A 606 -22.54 -6.38 26.22
C ARG A 606 -21.52 -6.00 27.31
N ASP A 607 -21.05 -6.98 28.05
CA ASP A 607 -19.97 -6.89 29.04
C ASP A 607 -18.60 -7.28 28.46
N GLU A 608 -17.50 -7.03 29.20
CA GLU A 608 -16.14 -7.17 28.66
C GLU A 608 -15.82 -8.58 28.15
N MET A 609 -16.31 -9.60 28.84
CA MET A 609 -16.04 -11.01 28.54
C MET A 609 -17.07 -11.63 27.59
N GLU A 610 -18.02 -10.83 27.11
CA GLU A 610 -19.05 -11.27 26.19
C GLU A 610 -18.57 -11.12 24.73
N PRO A 611 -18.54 -12.23 23.97
CA PRO A 611 -17.92 -12.29 22.65
C PRO A 611 -18.81 -11.70 21.56
N ILE A 612 -18.16 -11.31 20.47
CA ILE A 612 -18.81 -10.89 19.23
C ILE A 612 -18.91 -12.10 18.29
N ILE A 613 -20.11 -12.37 17.76
CA ILE A 613 -20.40 -13.48 16.85
C ILE A 613 -19.76 -13.27 15.47
N ARG A 614 -19.30 -14.36 14.83
CA ARG A 614 -18.50 -14.35 13.59
C ARG A 614 -19.01 -15.36 12.56
N ALA A 615 -20.24 -15.19 12.09
CA ALA A 615 -20.96 -16.14 11.23
C ALA A 615 -20.87 -15.80 9.71
N GLY A 616 -19.67 -15.47 9.21
CA GLY A 616 -19.49 -15.00 7.82
C GLY A 616 -19.45 -16.11 6.76
N HIS A 617 -19.07 -17.32 7.15
CA HIS A 617 -18.90 -18.47 6.27
C HIS A 617 -19.01 -19.77 7.08
N GLU A 618 -19.30 -20.89 6.41
CA GLU A 618 -19.27 -22.21 7.05
C GLU A 618 -17.87 -22.56 7.58
N PRO A 619 -17.76 -23.42 8.61
CA PRO A 619 -16.46 -23.90 9.07
C PRO A 619 -15.73 -24.67 7.95
N PHE A 620 -14.47 -24.31 7.69
CA PHE A 620 -13.60 -25.04 6.77
C PHE A 620 -12.18 -25.13 7.31
N ASP A 621 -11.47 -26.16 6.86
CA ASP A 621 -10.06 -26.37 7.14
C ASP A 621 -9.24 -25.81 5.95
N ASP A 622 -8.52 -24.71 6.19
CA ASP A 622 -7.64 -24.05 5.22
C ASP A 622 -6.33 -24.84 5.06
N VAL A 623 -6.45 -26.02 4.46
CA VAL A 623 -5.40 -27.06 4.34
C VAL A 623 -4.99 -27.29 2.89
N GLY A 624 -5.33 -26.36 2.00
CA GLY A 624 -4.95 -26.43 0.61
C GLY A 624 -5.78 -27.39 -0.23
N LYS A 625 -5.57 -27.33 -1.55
CA LYS A 625 -6.39 -28.04 -2.54
C LYS A 625 -6.26 -29.56 -2.48
N ASP A 626 -5.21 -30.06 -1.85
CA ASP A 626 -5.02 -31.49 -1.68
C ASP A 626 -5.80 -32.05 -0.47
N GLY A 627 -6.33 -31.16 0.38
CA GLY A 627 -7.16 -31.48 1.54
C GLY A 627 -6.37 -32.06 2.72
N ILE A 628 -5.04 -31.89 2.75
CA ILE A 628 -4.16 -32.49 3.76
C ILE A 628 -3.27 -31.39 4.35
N PRO A 629 -3.39 -31.05 5.64
CA PRO A 629 -2.47 -30.07 6.23
C PRO A 629 -1.03 -30.57 6.16
N SER A 630 -0.08 -29.66 5.93
CA SER A 630 1.35 -29.90 5.80
C SER A 630 1.92 -30.90 6.82
N THR A 631 1.50 -30.81 8.08
CA THR A 631 1.97 -31.72 9.16
C THR A 631 1.61 -33.20 8.96
N MET A 632 0.64 -33.51 8.11
CA MET A 632 0.18 -34.85 7.79
C MET A 632 0.64 -35.34 6.41
N GLU A 633 1.34 -34.49 5.65
CA GLU A 633 1.77 -34.82 4.30
C GLU A 633 2.95 -35.82 4.28
N PRO A 634 3.01 -36.72 3.27
CA PRO A 634 4.15 -37.59 3.07
C PRO A 634 5.46 -36.82 2.83
N GLY A 635 6.37 -36.89 3.79
CA GLY A 635 7.68 -36.22 3.70
C GLY A 635 7.81 -34.99 4.60
N TYR A 636 6.78 -34.67 5.39
CA TYR A 636 6.86 -33.62 6.41
C TYR A 636 7.92 -33.95 7.46
N MET A 637 8.81 -33.00 7.69
CA MET A 637 9.87 -33.07 8.68
C MET A 637 10.17 -31.65 9.21
N PRO A 638 9.82 -31.33 10.47
CA PRO A 638 10.06 -30.01 11.06
C PRO A 638 11.51 -29.55 10.91
N GLY A 639 11.72 -28.31 10.46
CA GLY A 639 13.04 -27.73 10.22
C GLY A 639 13.82 -28.33 9.03
N VAL A 640 13.24 -29.25 8.25
CA VAL A 640 13.89 -29.89 7.10
C VAL A 640 13.06 -29.75 5.82
N ASN A 641 11.76 -30.06 5.92
CA ASN A 641 10.75 -29.96 4.88
C ASN A 641 9.39 -29.76 5.56
N GLU A 642 8.99 -28.51 5.73
CA GLU A 642 7.77 -28.12 6.45
C GLU A 642 6.55 -28.02 5.54
N ASP A 643 6.76 -27.96 4.23
CA ASP A 643 5.75 -27.86 3.17
C ASP A 643 6.06 -28.89 2.04
N PRO A 644 5.80 -30.20 2.25
CA PRO A 644 6.04 -31.23 1.25
C PRO A 644 5.25 -31.08 -0.06
N ALA A 645 4.00 -30.62 -0.03
CA ALA A 645 3.15 -30.41 -1.20
C ALA A 645 3.51 -29.12 -1.96
N GLY A 646 4.16 -28.15 -1.29
CA GLY A 646 4.62 -26.91 -1.88
C GLY A 646 3.55 -25.82 -1.92
N ASP A 647 2.47 -25.94 -1.15
CA ASP A 647 1.29 -25.10 -1.21
C ASP A 647 1.00 -24.30 0.07
N ASP A 648 1.90 -24.28 1.06
CA ASP A 648 1.85 -23.32 2.17
C ASP A 648 1.85 -21.88 1.66
N TYR A 649 0.82 -21.09 1.96
CA TYR A 649 0.71 -19.70 1.56
C TYR A 649 1.66 -18.79 2.34
N ASP A 650 2.39 -17.94 1.62
CA ASP A 650 3.13 -16.81 2.20
C ASP A 650 3.16 -15.68 1.17
N ALA A 651 2.67 -14.49 1.53
CA ALA A 651 2.55 -13.37 0.60
C ALA A 651 3.88 -12.95 -0.07
N GLN A 652 5.03 -13.24 0.55
CA GLN A 652 6.35 -12.95 -0.01
C GLN A 652 6.99 -14.18 -0.65
N TYR A 653 6.89 -15.35 -0.04
CA TYR A 653 7.67 -16.53 -0.44
C TYR A 653 6.88 -17.55 -1.26
N ASN A 654 5.58 -17.69 -1.03
CA ASN A 654 4.71 -18.58 -1.79
C ASN A 654 3.31 -17.97 -1.97
N PRO A 655 3.18 -16.86 -2.71
CA PRO A 655 1.90 -16.17 -2.79
C PRO A 655 0.86 -16.95 -3.59
N SER A 656 1.23 -18.04 -4.27
CA SER A 656 0.30 -18.95 -4.96
C SER A 656 -0.14 -20.16 -4.12
N GLY A 657 0.38 -20.29 -2.89
CA GLY A 657 -0.01 -21.36 -1.98
C GLY A 657 -1.51 -21.32 -1.66
N THR A 658 -2.06 -22.49 -1.37
CA THR A 658 -3.47 -22.68 -1.02
C THR A 658 -3.68 -23.01 0.45
N GLU A 659 -2.73 -23.68 1.14
CA GLU A 659 -2.82 -23.90 2.59
C GLU A 659 -2.55 -22.60 3.36
N GLY A 660 -3.46 -22.20 4.23
CA GLY A 660 -3.34 -21.00 5.06
C GLY A 660 -3.53 -19.68 4.29
N ASN A 661 -4.18 -19.70 3.12
CA ASN A 661 -4.37 -18.51 2.28
C ASN A 661 -5.58 -17.65 2.69
N MET A 662 -6.29 -18.05 3.76
CA MET A 662 -7.44 -17.39 4.35
C MET A 662 -8.70 -17.47 3.49
N ARG A 663 -8.74 -18.35 2.49
CA ARG A 663 -9.87 -18.55 1.59
C ARG A 663 -10.15 -20.03 1.41
N PHE A 664 -11.45 -20.34 1.32
CA PHE A 664 -11.83 -21.67 0.88
C PHE A 664 -11.41 -21.89 -0.58
N ASP A 665 -10.63 -22.95 -0.80
CA ASP A 665 -10.26 -23.47 -2.09
C ASP A 665 -11.00 -24.79 -2.39
N ALA A 666 -11.44 -24.96 -3.63
CA ALA A 666 -12.11 -26.19 -4.05
C ALA A 666 -11.16 -27.41 -3.88
N GLY A 667 -11.51 -28.30 -2.96
CA GLY A 667 -10.68 -29.43 -2.52
C GLY A 667 -10.56 -29.50 -1.00
N GLU A 668 -10.68 -28.35 -0.34
CA GLU A 668 -10.60 -28.25 1.12
C GLU A 668 -11.82 -28.87 1.81
N PRO A 669 -11.63 -29.47 3.00
CA PRO A 669 -12.73 -29.91 3.84
C PRO A 669 -13.52 -28.72 4.38
N PHE A 670 -14.85 -28.78 4.28
CA PHE A 670 -15.75 -27.88 4.98
C PHE A 670 -16.90 -28.65 5.64
N GLN A 671 -17.53 -28.03 6.63
CA GLN A 671 -18.69 -28.56 7.32
C GLN A 671 -19.95 -27.90 6.76
N ASP A 672 -20.79 -28.69 6.08
CA ASP A 672 -22.09 -28.27 5.53
C ASP A 672 -23.14 -28.20 6.66
N VAL A 673 -22.92 -27.26 7.58
CA VAL A 673 -23.68 -27.06 8.82
C VAL A 673 -24.25 -25.65 8.91
N GLY A 674 -24.18 -24.88 7.82
CA GLY A 674 -24.63 -23.51 7.77
C GLY A 674 -23.69 -22.50 8.42
N LEU A 675 -24.05 -21.22 8.28
CA LEU A 675 -23.24 -20.08 8.71
C LEU A 675 -23.09 -19.96 10.23
N ASP A 676 -24.00 -20.54 11.01
CA ASP A 676 -23.88 -20.58 12.47
C ASP A 676 -22.90 -21.66 12.98
N GLY A 677 -22.42 -22.54 12.09
CA GLY A 677 -21.44 -23.58 12.39
C GLY A 677 -21.99 -24.77 13.20
N VAL A 678 -23.30 -24.84 13.46
CA VAL A 678 -23.90 -25.86 14.34
C VAL A 678 -24.90 -26.72 13.57
N ALA A 679 -24.63 -28.02 13.50
CA ALA A 679 -25.52 -28.96 12.81
C ALA A 679 -26.93 -29.05 13.43
N GLY A 680 -27.94 -29.07 12.58
CA GLY A 680 -29.35 -29.32 12.87
C GLY A 680 -30.11 -28.09 13.35
N THR A 681 -29.60 -26.88 13.09
CA THR A 681 -30.24 -25.63 13.52
C THR A 681 -31.33 -25.21 12.53
N LYS A 682 -32.21 -24.32 13.00
CA LYS A 682 -33.34 -23.90 12.17
C LYS A 682 -32.86 -22.87 11.14
N GLN A 683 -33.12 -23.18 9.87
CA GLN A 683 -32.86 -22.27 8.75
C GLN A 683 -33.80 -21.06 8.75
N GLN A 684 -33.34 -19.91 8.25
CA GLN A 684 -34.17 -18.73 8.03
C GLN A 684 -35.33 -19.03 7.06
N PRO A 685 -36.55 -18.54 7.32
CA PRO A 685 -37.64 -18.63 6.34
C PRO A 685 -37.37 -17.69 5.15
N PRO A 686 -38.06 -17.88 4.00
CA PRO A 686 -38.01 -16.93 2.90
C PRO A 686 -38.39 -15.52 3.36
N GLY A 687 -37.51 -14.55 3.11
CA GLY A 687 -37.68 -13.18 3.60
C GLY A 687 -37.11 -12.93 5.01
N GLY A 688 -36.32 -13.85 5.55
CA GLY A 688 -35.58 -13.68 6.80
C GLY A 688 -36.44 -13.80 8.05
N TRP A 689 -35.81 -13.71 9.22
CA TRP A 689 -36.48 -13.82 10.52
C TRP A 689 -37.62 -12.80 10.68
N GLN A 690 -38.82 -13.26 11.08
CA GLN A 690 -39.99 -12.39 11.26
C GLN A 690 -40.52 -12.38 12.68
N GLN A 691 -40.40 -13.50 13.38
CA GLN A 691 -40.96 -13.70 14.72
C GLN A 691 -40.14 -14.71 15.53
N GLU A 692 -40.35 -14.71 16.84
CA GLU A 692 -39.76 -15.71 17.75
C GLU A 692 -40.06 -17.13 17.28
N GLY A 693 -39.03 -17.98 17.31
CA GLY A 693 -39.09 -19.36 16.87
C GLY A 693 -38.75 -19.57 15.39
N ASP A 694 -38.61 -18.52 14.57
CA ASP A 694 -37.94 -18.60 13.26
C ASP A 694 -36.45 -18.91 13.41
N GLY A 695 -35.86 -19.48 12.35
CA GLY A 695 -34.45 -19.80 12.32
C GLY A 695 -33.57 -18.60 11.97
N TYR A 696 -32.28 -18.71 12.27
CA TYR A 696 -31.26 -17.70 11.96
C TYR A 696 -30.24 -18.20 10.95
N ASP A 697 -30.16 -19.52 10.74
CA ASP A 697 -29.10 -20.12 9.94
C ASP A 697 -29.39 -20.13 8.44
N VAL A 698 -28.34 -20.23 7.64
CA VAL A 698 -28.37 -20.28 6.18
C VAL A 698 -27.29 -21.24 5.70
N GLY A 699 -27.64 -22.13 4.76
CA GLY A 699 -26.68 -22.93 4.00
C GLY A 699 -26.61 -24.40 4.38
N GLU A 700 -27.16 -24.78 5.54
CA GLU A 700 -27.04 -26.15 6.03
C GLU A 700 -27.64 -27.20 5.08
N GLY A 701 -26.83 -28.22 4.76
CA GLY A 701 -27.22 -29.40 4.01
C GLY A 701 -27.40 -29.16 2.52
N ASP A 702 -26.86 -28.06 1.99
CA ASP A 702 -26.98 -27.70 0.57
C ASP A 702 -25.90 -28.33 -0.32
N GLY A 703 -24.89 -28.95 0.31
CA GLY A 703 -23.77 -29.64 -0.32
C GLY A 703 -22.68 -28.73 -0.88
N LYS A 704 -22.63 -27.45 -0.49
CA LYS A 704 -21.67 -26.45 -0.97
C LYS A 704 -21.18 -25.57 0.16
N PHE A 705 -19.95 -25.09 0.03
CA PHE A 705 -19.40 -24.08 0.94
C PHE A 705 -20.21 -22.78 0.85
N THR A 706 -20.97 -22.49 1.90
CA THR A 706 -21.82 -21.31 2.01
C THR A 706 -21.07 -20.14 2.66
N VAL A 707 -21.27 -18.95 2.09
CA VAL A 707 -20.73 -17.69 2.61
C VAL A 707 -21.80 -16.60 2.59
N ALA A 708 -21.74 -15.69 3.55
CA ALA A 708 -22.59 -14.51 3.56
C ALA A 708 -22.38 -13.68 2.29
N SER A 709 -23.47 -13.18 1.73
CA SER A 709 -23.46 -12.38 0.50
C SER A 709 -22.67 -11.08 0.67
N GLY A 710 -22.62 -10.52 1.88
CA GLY A 710 -21.76 -9.37 2.18
C GLY A 710 -20.28 -9.71 2.04
N LEU A 711 -19.85 -10.83 2.62
CA LEU A 711 -18.49 -11.36 2.52
C LEU A 711 -18.10 -11.62 1.06
N ASP A 712 -18.99 -12.26 0.30
CA ASP A 712 -18.82 -12.50 -1.14
C ASP A 712 -18.63 -11.19 -1.92
N ARG A 713 -19.42 -10.14 -1.63
CA ARG A 713 -19.29 -8.84 -2.29
C ARG A 713 -17.97 -8.14 -2.01
N PHE A 714 -17.37 -8.31 -0.83
CA PHE A 714 -16.01 -7.84 -0.57
C PHE A 714 -15.01 -8.56 -1.45
N TRP A 715 -15.12 -9.89 -1.53
CA TRP A 715 -14.24 -10.75 -2.29
C TRP A 715 -14.29 -10.48 -3.80
N GLU A 716 -15.48 -10.24 -4.37
CA GLU A 716 -15.66 -9.86 -5.78
C GLU A 716 -15.08 -8.47 -6.13
N ARG A 717 -14.75 -7.66 -5.12
CA ARG A 717 -14.16 -6.31 -5.29
C ARG A 717 -12.71 -6.24 -4.83
N ASP A 718 -12.21 -7.31 -4.23
CA ASP A 718 -10.89 -7.40 -3.69
C ASP A 718 -9.83 -7.42 -4.81
N ALA A 719 -8.91 -6.45 -4.79
CA ALA A 719 -7.84 -6.38 -5.77
C ALA A 719 -6.95 -7.63 -5.72
N HIS A 720 -6.72 -8.19 -4.53
CA HIS A 720 -5.99 -9.45 -4.37
C HIS A 720 -6.70 -10.60 -5.11
N SER A 721 -8.01 -10.76 -4.88
CA SER A 721 -8.82 -11.80 -5.54
C SER A 721 -8.88 -11.65 -7.07
N ILE A 722 -9.01 -10.43 -7.58
CA ILE A 722 -9.03 -10.16 -9.03
C ILE A 722 -7.68 -10.50 -9.67
N VAL A 723 -6.57 -10.16 -9.02
CA VAL A 723 -5.22 -10.50 -9.52
C VAL A 723 -5.01 -12.01 -9.53
N HIS A 724 -5.49 -12.72 -8.50
CA HIS A 724 -5.45 -14.20 -8.47
C HIS A 724 -6.43 -14.87 -9.42
N ARG A 725 -7.44 -14.15 -9.92
CA ARG A 725 -8.58 -14.69 -10.69
C ARG A 725 -9.37 -15.75 -9.92
N ILE A 726 -9.67 -15.44 -8.66
CA ILE A 726 -10.49 -16.28 -7.78
C ILE A 726 -11.85 -15.64 -7.46
N THR A 727 -12.23 -14.59 -8.19
CA THR A 727 -13.58 -14.04 -8.15
C THR A 727 -14.55 -15.00 -8.86
N ARG A 728 -15.81 -15.02 -8.42
CA ARG A 728 -16.89 -15.81 -9.01
C ARG A 728 -17.27 -15.28 -10.39
N GLU A 729 -17.28 -13.97 -10.53
CA GLU A 729 -17.55 -13.29 -11.80
C GLU A 729 -16.32 -12.55 -12.30
N ALA A 730 -16.16 -12.50 -13.63
CA ALA A 730 -15.15 -11.65 -14.24
C ALA A 730 -15.46 -10.20 -13.89
N PRO A 731 -14.48 -9.38 -13.48
CA PRO A 731 -14.72 -7.98 -13.18
C PRO A 731 -15.12 -7.22 -14.47
N PRO A 732 -15.69 -6.01 -14.37
CA PRO A 732 -16.15 -5.25 -15.53
C PRO A 732 -15.08 -5.01 -16.61
N GLY A 733 -13.80 -4.95 -16.22
CA GLY A 733 -12.67 -4.85 -17.16
C GLY A 733 -12.28 -6.14 -17.88
N GLY A 734 -12.96 -7.24 -17.59
CA GLY A 734 -12.62 -8.59 -18.05
C GLY A 734 -11.61 -9.28 -17.15
N GLU A 735 -11.27 -10.54 -17.47
CA GLU A 735 -10.22 -11.26 -16.77
C GLU A 735 -8.88 -10.52 -16.84
N LEU A 736 -8.12 -10.52 -15.75
CA LEU A 736 -6.75 -9.99 -15.74
C LEU A 736 -5.80 -10.98 -16.43
N ASP A 737 -5.99 -11.14 -17.74
CA ASP A 737 -5.18 -11.94 -18.66
C ASP A 737 -3.70 -11.47 -18.70
N ASP A 738 -2.82 -12.20 -19.39
CA ASP A 738 -1.40 -11.83 -19.41
C ASP A 738 -1.12 -10.51 -20.16
N ALA A 739 -2.03 -10.07 -21.04
CA ALA A 739 -1.92 -8.80 -21.74
C ALA A 739 -2.40 -7.64 -20.84
N ALA A 740 -3.54 -7.83 -20.16
CA ALA A 740 -4.09 -6.91 -19.19
C ALA A 740 -3.16 -6.73 -17.99
N LEU A 741 -2.59 -7.84 -17.49
CA LEU A 741 -1.62 -7.84 -16.39
C LEU A 741 -0.38 -7.04 -16.77
N ARG A 742 0.19 -7.21 -17.97
CA ARG A 742 1.36 -6.44 -18.45
C ARG A 742 1.11 -4.95 -18.64
N ARG A 743 -0.15 -4.52 -18.77
CA ARG A 743 -0.52 -3.13 -19.01
C ARG A 743 -0.68 -2.32 -17.71
N ILE A 744 -1.04 -2.98 -16.60
CA ILE A 744 -1.30 -2.29 -15.33
C ILE A 744 -0.07 -2.33 -14.42
N ASP A 745 0.35 -1.15 -13.95
CA ASP A 745 1.41 -1.00 -12.96
C ASP A 745 0.85 -0.48 -11.64
N VAL A 746 1.44 -0.89 -10.52
CA VAL A 746 0.92 -0.60 -9.18
C VAL A 746 2.01 -0.07 -8.27
N TRP A 747 1.77 1.09 -7.66
CA TRP A 747 2.55 1.65 -6.56
C TRP A 747 1.70 1.61 -5.29
N THR A 748 1.90 0.62 -4.43
CA THR A 748 1.20 0.53 -3.15
C THR A 748 2.10 0.93 -2.00
N ASP A 749 1.53 1.53 -0.95
CA ASP A 749 2.30 1.88 0.25
C ASP A 749 1.58 1.56 1.57
N GLY A 750 2.33 1.60 2.67
CA GLY A 750 1.78 1.47 4.01
C GLY A 750 2.80 1.77 5.12
N GLY A 751 2.33 2.40 6.19
CA GLY A 751 3.13 2.70 7.37
C GLY A 751 3.30 1.44 8.23
N THR A 752 4.50 1.19 8.74
CA THR A 752 4.76 -0.01 9.55
C THR A 752 4.07 0.03 10.91
N ARG A 753 3.66 1.19 11.40
CA ARG A 753 2.98 1.40 12.69
C ARG A 753 1.52 1.85 12.51
N ASP A 754 0.99 1.68 11.31
CA ASP A 754 -0.37 2.03 10.98
C ASP A 754 -1.36 1.16 11.79
N LEU A 755 -2.34 1.78 12.45
CA LEU A 755 -3.35 1.10 13.28
C LEU A 755 -4.17 0.02 12.53
N PHE A 756 -4.19 0.06 11.20
CA PHE A 756 -4.87 -0.89 10.33
C PHE A 756 -3.95 -1.91 9.66
N ASN A 757 -2.65 -1.92 9.98
CA ASN A 757 -1.65 -2.78 9.36
C ASN A 757 -1.62 -2.68 7.82
N PHE A 758 -1.83 -1.48 7.25
CA PHE A 758 -1.90 -1.34 5.79
C PHE A 758 -0.60 -1.69 5.05
N ALA A 759 0.57 -1.64 5.71
CA ALA A 759 1.81 -2.18 5.14
C ALA A 759 1.72 -3.70 4.89
N VAL A 760 1.05 -4.44 5.79
CA VAL A 760 0.82 -5.87 5.65
C VAL A 760 -0.23 -6.11 4.57
N SER A 761 -1.37 -5.41 4.60
CA SER A 761 -2.38 -5.50 3.52
C SER A 761 -1.77 -5.27 2.13
N ALA A 762 -0.88 -4.29 1.99
CA ALA A 762 -0.18 -3.98 0.75
C ALA A 762 0.81 -5.08 0.33
N GLN A 763 1.42 -5.77 1.29
CA GLN A 763 2.26 -6.94 1.02
C GLN A 763 1.46 -8.09 0.40
N HIS A 764 0.23 -8.36 0.85
CA HIS A 764 -0.62 -9.38 0.23
C HIS A 764 -1.06 -9.02 -1.20
N LEU A 765 -1.30 -7.73 -1.49
CA LEU A 765 -1.58 -7.30 -2.86
C LEU A 765 -0.34 -7.45 -3.76
N ALA A 766 0.84 -7.04 -3.27
CA ALA A 766 2.09 -7.21 -4.01
C ALA A 766 2.41 -8.70 -4.26
N GLY A 767 2.16 -9.55 -3.26
CA GLY A 767 2.24 -11.01 -3.36
C GLY A 767 1.37 -11.57 -4.47
N ALA A 768 0.13 -11.10 -4.60
CA ALA A 768 -0.77 -11.56 -5.66
C ALA A 768 -0.21 -11.33 -7.07
N PHE A 769 0.46 -10.18 -7.29
CA PHE A 769 1.17 -9.94 -8.55
C PHE A 769 2.40 -10.85 -8.73
N GLY A 770 3.11 -11.13 -7.64
CA GLY A 770 4.21 -12.10 -7.62
C GLY A 770 3.76 -13.51 -8.02
N ALA A 771 2.61 -13.97 -7.51
CA ALA A 771 2.00 -15.26 -7.90
C ALA A 771 1.68 -15.32 -9.41
N ARG A 772 1.43 -14.17 -10.01
CA ARG A 772 1.19 -14.00 -11.46
C ARG A 772 2.46 -13.65 -12.24
N LYS A 773 3.64 -13.88 -11.67
CA LYS A 773 4.98 -13.71 -12.27
C LYS A 773 5.32 -12.27 -12.71
N ARG A 774 4.65 -11.27 -12.15
CA ARG A 774 5.13 -9.87 -12.28
C ARG A 774 6.29 -9.67 -11.33
N SER A 775 7.31 -8.95 -11.78
CA SER A 775 8.40 -8.53 -10.91
C SER A 775 7.89 -7.55 -9.84
N VAL A 776 8.29 -7.79 -8.60
CA VAL A 776 7.88 -7.01 -7.42
C VAL A 776 9.13 -6.52 -6.70
N THR A 777 9.13 -5.27 -6.23
CA THR A 777 10.20 -4.74 -5.35
C THR A 777 9.63 -4.13 -4.09
N TYR A 778 10.34 -4.32 -2.98
CA TYR A 778 10.00 -3.75 -1.67
C TYR A 778 11.01 -2.67 -1.28
N PHE A 779 10.52 -1.55 -0.76
CA PHE A 779 11.35 -0.51 -0.16
C PHE A 779 10.95 -0.28 1.28
N SER A 780 11.91 -0.26 2.20
CA SER A 780 11.66 0.00 3.63
C SER A 780 11.57 1.48 3.98
N ASP A 781 12.09 2.37 3.13
CA ASP A 781 12.09 3.83 3.28
C ASP A 781 12.24 4.47 1.88
N PHE A 782 11.77 5.71 1.70
CA PHE A 782 11.82 6.43 0.42
C PHE A 782 13.25 6.66 -0.09
N THR A 783 14.24 6.71 0.79
CA THR A 783 15.65 6.89 0.42
C THR A 783 16.32 5.62 -0.12
N GLN A 784 15.60 4.49 -0.15
CA GLN A 784 16.12 3.21 -0.64
C GLN A 784 15.93 3.02 -2.15
N HIS A 785 15.29 3.97 -2.84
CA HIS A 785 15.12 3.89 -4.29
C HIS A 785 16.48 3.94 -5.01
N PRO A 786 16.58 3.36 -6.22
CA PRO A 786 17.79 3.43 -7.02
C PRO A 786 18.32 4.87 -7.15
N GLU A 787 19.65 5.02 -7.13
CA GLU A 787 20.38 6.29 -7.22
C GLU A 787 20.19 7.28 -6.05
N LEU A 788 19.29 7.00 -5.09
CA LEU A 788 19.18 7.79 -3.87
C LEU A 788 20.18 7.30 -2.81
N GLU A 789 20.53 8.19 -1.88
CA GLU A 789 21.41 7.87 -0.76
C GLU A 789 20.60 7.42 0.46
N PRO A 790 20.73 6.16 0.91
CA PRO A 790 19.94 5.64 2.02
C PRO A 790 20.18 6.38 3.33
N GLY A 791 19.09 6.77 3.99
CA GLY A 791 19.11 7.53 5.23
C GLY A 791 19.21 9.05 5.05
N ASN A 792 19.45 9.55 3.84
CA ASN A 792 19.57 10.99 3.57
C ASN A 792 18.25 11.58 3.03
N PHE A 793 17.24 11.69 3.90
CA PHE A 793 15.93 12.18 3.50
C PHE A 793 15.94 13.65 3.04
N ASN A 794 16.86 14.48 3.54
CA ASN A 794 16.98 15.88 3.12
C ASN A 794 17.36 16.03 1.64
N ALA A 795 17.98 15.01 1.05
CA ALA A 795 18.32 14.95 -0.36
C ALA A 795 17.31 14.16 -1.20
N TYR A 796 16.19 13.74 -0.60
CA TYR A 796 15.14 12.97 -1.28
C TYR A 796 14.54 13.78 -2.44
N ALA A 797 14.66 13.26 -3.65
CA ALA A 797 14.15 13.88 -4.86
C ALA A 797 13.62 12.79 -5.80
N PRO A 798 12.29 12.58 -5.90
CA PRO A 798 11.73 11.53 -6.75
C PRO A 798 12.02 11.73 -8.24
N SER A 799 12.23 12.98 -8.68
CA SER A 799 12.65 13.29 -10.04
C SER A 799 14.04 12.73 -10.42
N ARG A 800 14.84 12.27 -9.44
CA ARG A 800 16.15 11.63 -9.64
C ARG A 800 16.10 10.11 -9.62
N VAL A 801 14.93 9.52 -9.37
CA VAL A 801 14.80 8.07 -9.37
C VAL A 801 14.74 7.61 -10.83
N PRO A 802 15.65 6.72 -11.27
CA PRO A 802 15.53 6.13 -12.60
C PRO A 802 14.39 5.11 -12.58
N TYR A 803 13.17 5.53 -12.89
CA TYR A 803 11.99 4.66 -12.90
C TYR A 803 12.10 3.47 -13.88
N ALA A 804 13.01 3.55 -14.84
CA ALA A 804 13.38 2.41 -15.70
C ALA A 804 14.10 1.29 -14.94
N ASP A 805 14.63 1.54 -13.74
CA ASP A 805 15.25 0.56 -12.86
C ASP A 805 14.31 0.08 -11.75
N LEU A 806 13.02 0.45 -11.83
CA LEU A 806 11.95 -0.09 -11.00
C LEU A 806 11.05 -1.04 -11.81
N PRO A 807 10.55 -2.14 -11.21
CA PRO A 807 9.56 -2.99 -11.84
C PRO A 807 8.17 -2.31 -11.88
N GLY A 808 7.21 -2.98 -12.51
CA GLY A 808 5.82 -2.50 -12.59
C GLY A 808 5.05 -2.55 -11.26
N ILE A 809 5.52 -3.32 -10.28
CA ILE A 809 4.85 -3.50 -8.98
C ILE A 809 5.80 -3.10 -7.86
N VAL A 810 5.43 -2.07 -7.11
CA VAL A 810 6.24 -1.50 -6.01
C VAL A 810 5.44 -1.51 -4.72
N LEU A 811 6.03 -2.06 -3.66
CA LEU A 811 5.58 -1.88 -2.27
C LEU A 811 6.53 -0.91 -1.57
N GLN A 812 6.03 0.28 -1.24
CA GLN A 812 6.72 1.27 -0.44
C GLN A 812 6.27 1.17 1.03
N ARG A 813 7.14 0.72 1.93
CA ARG A 813 6.92 0.86 3.38
C ARG A 813 7.52 2.17 3.87
N TYR A 814 6.99 2.72 4.96
CA TYR A 814 7.57 3.88 5.62
C TYR A 814 7.42 3.79 7.13
N GLY A 815 8.25 4.55 7.85
CA GLY A 815 8.33 4.51 9.31
C GLY A 815 9.69 4.02 9.80
N LYS A 816 10.18 4.62 10.88
CA LYS A 816 11.40 4.13 11.57
C LYS A 816 11.07 2.86 12.35
N LEU A 817 11.73 1.75 11.97
CA LEU A 817 11.61 0.46 12.67
C LEU A 817 12.22 0.50 14.08
N ASP A 818 13.27 1.29 14.24
CA ASP A 818 14.00 1.49 15.49
C ASP A 818 13.88 2.98 15.88
N PRO A 819 12.69 3.45 16.30
CA PRO A 819 12.40 4.88 16.40
C PRO A 819 13.07 5.52 17.62
N THR A 820 13.56 6.74 17.46
CA THR A 820 13.92 7.63 18.58
C THR A 820 12.65 8.24 19.21
N ALA A 821 12.80 8.90 20.37
CA ALA A 821 11.69 9.64 20.97
C ALA A 821 11.11 10.73 20.04
N ALA A 822 11.95 11.36 19.21
CA ALA A 822 11.50 12.36 18.23
C ALA A 822 10.72 11.71 17.07
N ASP A 823 11.14 10.51 16.63
CA ASP A 823 10.43 9.77 15.59
C ASP A 823 9.03 9.36 16.07
N ILE A 824 8.92 8.87 17.31
CA ILE A 824 7.64 8.58 17.97
C ILE A 824 6.78 9.85 18.05
N GLU A 825 7.35 10.97 18.51
CA GLU A 825 6.61 12.22 18.66
C GLU A 825 6.11 12.77 17.31
N SER A 826 6.89 12.57 16.25
CA SER A 826 6.51 12.97 14.90
C SER A 826 5.47 12.07 14.24
N GLY A 827 5.22 10.88 14.81
CA GLY A 827 4.31 9.87 14.27
C GLY A 827 4.85 9.13 13.04
N SER A 828 6.17 8.95 12.94
CA SER A 828 6.80 8.22 11.83
C SER A 828 6.21 6.82 11.68
N GLY A 829 5.79 6.45 10.47
CA GLY A 829 5.22 5.13 10.19
C GLY A 829 3.78 4.90 10.65
N GLN A 830 3.14 5.88 11.29
CA GLN A 830 1.69 5.84 11.57
C GLN A 830 0.86 6.01 10.27
N HIS A 831 -0.46 6.02 10.40
CA HIS A 831 -1.44 6.01 9.29
C HIS A 831 -1.15 6.96 8.13
N VAL A 832 -0.83 8.22 8.43
CA VAL A 832 -0.43 9.22 7.44
C VAL A 832 1.10 9.31 7.35
N GLY A 833 1.76 9.20 8.49
CA GLY A 833 3.20 9.41 8.66
C GLY A 833 3.54 10.86 9.01
N THR A 834 4.83 11.16 9.07
CA THR A 834 5.33 12.54 9.24
C THR A 834 4.97 13.44 8.04
N ALA A 835 5.10 14.76 8.18
CA ALA A 835 4.91 15.68 7.05
C ALA A 835 5.83 15.36 5.86
N ASN A 836 7.06 14.94 6.15
CA ASN A 836 8.05 14.52 5.16
C ASN A 836 7.64 13.22 4.47
N GLU A 837 7.22 12.21 5.25
CA GLU A 837 6.71 10.96 4.71
C GLU A 837 5.51 11.23 3.79
N LEU A 838 4.51 12.01 4.23
CA LEU A 838 3.33 12.39 3.44
C LEU A 838 3.68 12.96 2.06
N VAL A 839 4.60 13.94 2.01
CA VAL A 839 5.04 14.54 0.74
C VAL A 839 5.72 13.50 -0.15
N ALA A 840 6.60 12.68 0.42
CA ALA A 840 7.28 11.64 -0.33
C ALA A 840 6.30 10.58 -0.88
N ARG A 841 5.26 10.19 -0.15
CA ARG A 841 4.25 9.24 -0.64
C ARG A 841 3.59 9.74 -1.92
N LEU A 842 3.09 10.99 -1.87
CA LEU A 842 2.40 11.61 -3.00
C LEU A 842 3.33 11.83 -4.19
N GLN A 843 4.54 12.37 -3.96
CA GLN A 843 5.46 12.63 -5.06
C GLN A 843 5.94 11.34 -5.73
N SER A 844 6.35 10.33 -4.96
CA SER A 844 6.84 9.06 -5.53
C SER A 844 5.81 8.41 -6.44
N ALA A 845 4.56 8.37 -5.98
CA ALA A 845 3.45 7.81 -6.72
C ALA A 845 3.17 8.59 -8.02
N LEU A 846 3.16 9.92 -7.98
CA LEU A 846 2.92 10.75 -9.16
C LEU A 846 4.05 10.64 -10.19
N TYR A 847 5.31 10.61 -9.75
CA TYR A 847 6.44 10.42 -10.65
C TYR A 847 6.47 8.98 -11.22
N PHE A 848 6.10 7.98 -10.42
CA PHE A 848 5.89 6.62 -10.91
C PHE A 848 4.81 6.55 -11.99
N ILE A 849 3.62 7.11 -11.74
CA ILE A 849 2.54 7.23 -12.73
C ILE A 849 3.04 7.96 -13.98
N GLY A 850 3.66 9.13 -13.81
CA GLY A 850 4.15 9.96 -14.89
C GLY A 850 5.18 9.25 -15.77
N SER A 851 6.02 8.38 -15.18
CA SER A 851 7.03 7.60 -15.93
C SER A 851 6.43 6.63 -16.95
N ARG A 852 5.12 6.33 -16.88
CA ARG A 852 4.43 5.44 -17.83
C ARG A 852 3.92 6.17 -19.07
N TRP A 853 3.94 7.51 -19.07
CA TRP A 853 3.49 8.33 -20.20
C TRP A 853 4.69 8.91 -20.95
N PRO A 854 5.07 8.34 -22.11
CA PRO A 854 6.30 8.70 -22.80
C PRO A 854 6.23 10.02 -23.58
N ASP A 855 5.05 10.63 -23.67
CA ASP A 855 4.79 11.82 -24.49
C ASP A 855 5.69 13.01 -24.08
N PRO A 856 6.71 13.36 -24.90
CA PRO A 856 7.76 14.29 -24.52
C PRO A 856 7.27 15.74 -24.42
N GLU A 857 6.20 16.09 -25.14
CA GLU A 857 5.53 17.37 -24.99
C GLU A 857 5.17 17.62 -23.54
N LEU A 858 4.56 16.66 -22.82
CA LEU A 858 4.02 16.84 -21.47
C LEU A 858 5.05 17.38 -20.46
N ARG A 859 6.34 17.28 -20.77
CA ARG A 859 7.44 17.64 -19.90
C ARG A 859 8.17 18.92 -20.28
N THR A 860 7.73 19.73 -21.25
CA THR A 860 8.40 21.02 -21.54
C THR A 860 7.95 22.16 -20.65
N LEU A 861 8.76 23.22 -20.53
CA LEU A 861 8.27 24.47 -19.92
C LEU A 861 7.22 25.12 -20.81
N VAL A 862 6.22 25.72 -20.16
CA VAL A 862 5.14 26.45 -20.82
C VAL A 862 4.88 27.75 -20.07
N LEU A 863 4.35 28.74 -20.79
CA LEU A 863 3.86 29.98 -20.19
C LEU A 863 2.59 29.73 -19.36
N GLU A 864 2.35 30.59 -18.38
CA GLU A 864 1.19 30.46 -17.52
C GLU A 864 -0.08 30.88 -18.26
N SER A 865 -1.23 30.27 -17.94
CA SER A 865 -2.50 30.58 -18.61
C SER A 865 -2.86 32.07 -18.57
N ASN A 866 -2.46 32.80 -17.52
CA ASN A 866 -2.75 34.23 -17.33
C ASN A 866 -1.90 35.15 -18.23
N ASP A 867 -0.81 34.65 -18.82
CA ASP A 867 0.08 35.48 -19.63
C ASP A 867 -0.59 35.88 -20.96
N ASP A 868 -1.30 34.94 -21.59
CA ASP A 868 -2.06 35.15 -22.82
C ASP A 868 -3.18 34.10 -22.97
N ALA A 869 -4.24 34.27 -22.19
CA ALA A 869 -5.36 33.34 -22.13
C ALA A 869 -6.10 33.23 -23.48
N ASP A 870 -6.54 32.02 -23.82
CA ASP A 870 -7.48 31.81 -24.92
C ASP A 870 -8.77 32.62 -24.65
N PRO A 871 -9.21 33.50 -25.56
CA PRO A 871 -10.43 34.29 -25.38
C PRO A 871 -11.69 33.46 -25.13
N ASP A 872 -11.70 32.19 -25.57
CA ASP A 872 -12.83 31.27 -25.40
C ASP A 872 -12.72 30.41 -24.12
N ALA A 873 -11.64 30.52 -23.35
CA ALA A 873 -11.45 29.74 -22.12
C ALA A 873 -12.34 30.23 -20.97
N GLU A 874 -12.87 29.28 -20.20
CA GLU A 874 -13.65 29.61 -19.00
C GLU A 874 -12.75 30.24 -17.92
N PRO A 875 -13.23 31.18 -17.08
CA PRO A 875 -12.42 31.81 -16.04
C PRO A 875 -11.75 30.81 -15.07
N CYS A 876 -12.40 29.67 -14.80
CA CYS A 876 -11.84 28.63 -13.96
C CYS A 876 -10.67 27.87 -14.62
N GLU A 877 -10.67 27.77 -15.96
CA GLU A 877 -9.58 27.15 -16.72
C GLU A 877 -8.33 28.03 -16.71
N VAL A 878 -8.53 29.35 -16.82
CA VAL A 878 -7.46 30.35 -16.67
C VAL A 878 -6.88 30.34 -15.25
N ALA A 879 -7.73 30.22 -14.22
CA ALA A 879 -7.30 30.02 -12.84
C ALA A 879 -6.64 28.65 -12.59
N GLY A 880 -6.79 27.70 -13.53
CA GLY A 880 -6.24 26.35 -13.45
C GLY A 880 -6.98 25.41 -12.50
N ALA A 881 -8.16 25.76 -12.00
CA ALA A 881 -8.97 24.90 -11.16
C ALA A 881 -10.46 25.18 -11.33
N CYS A 882 -11.23 24.15 -11.69
CA CYS A 882 -12.68 24.22 -11.89
C CYS A 882 -13.39 23.36 -10.84
N ASN A 883 -14.38 23.95 -10.17
CA ASN A 883 -15.22 23.25 -9.20
C ASN A 883 -16.67 23.26 -9.69
N PHE A 884 -17.35 22.13 -9.63
CA PHE A 884 -18.75 22.01 -10.05
C PHE A 884 -19.46 20.86 -9.32
N GLU A 885 -20.78 20.91 -9.29
CA GLU A 885 -21.61 19.79 -8.84
C GLU A 885 -21.85 18.84 -10.02
N PHE A 886 -21.48 17.57 -9.88
CA PHE A 886 -21.76 16.55 -10.87
C PHE A 886 -23.00 15.76 -10.47
N LYS A 887 -23.99 15.74 -11.37
CA LYS A 887 -25.23 14.97 -11.21
C LYS A 887 -25.23 13.80 -12.19
N SER A 888 -25.28 12.59 -11.64
CA SER A 888 -25.45 11.35 -12.42
C SER A 888 -26.85 11.20 -13.03
N SER A 889 -26.99 10.28 -13.98
CA SER A 889 -28.26 9.92 -14.63
C SER A 889 -29.34 9.44 -13.65
N PHE A 890 -28.93 8.78 -12.56
CA PHE A 890 -29.80 8.32 -11.48
C PHE A 890 -29.97 9.34 -10.34
N GLY A 891 -29.41 10.54 -10.50
CA GLY A 891 -29.74 11.70 -9.68
C GLY A 891 -28.88 11.93 -8.45
N ARG A 892 -27.86 11.09 -8.16
CA ARG A 892 -26.85 11.39 -7.14
C ARG A 892 -26.04 12.62 -7.56
N VAL A 893 -25.93 13.58 -6.66
CA VAL A 893 -25.18 14.84 -6.82
C VAL A 893 -23.98 14.82 -5.86
N GLY A 894 -22.80 15.19 -6.36
CA GLY A 894 -21.62 15.39 -5.53
C GLY A 894 -20.67 16.40 -6.15
N PRO A 895 -19.91 17.14 -5.34
CA PRO A 895 -18.94 18.10 -5.85
C PRO A 895 -17.79 17.39 -6.56
N VAL A 896 -17.23 18.03 -7.57
CA VAL A 896 -16.02 17.59 -8.25
C VAL A 896 -15.11 18.79 -8.39
N SER A 897 -13.82 18.55 -8.19
CA SER A 897 -12.78 19.53 -8.45
C SER A 897 -11.85 19.01 -9.52
N VAL A 898 -11.52 19.85 -10.49
CA VAL A 898 -10.59 19.54 -11.58
C VAL A 898 -9.46 20.54 -11.52
N ALA A 899 -8.24 20.08 -11.25
CA ALA A 899 -7.04 20.89 -11.36
C ALA A 899 -6.41 20.68 -12.74
N LEU A 900 -6.16 21.80 -13.43
CA LEU A 900 -5.64 21.82 -14.78
C LEU A 900 -4.13 22.14 -14.76
N PRO A 901 -3.35 21.52 -15.66
CA PRO A 901 -1.90 21.69 -15.67
C PRO A 901 -1.50 23.12 -16.06
N PRO A 902 -0.26 23.54 -15.75
CA PRO A 902 0.28 24.83 -16.18
C PRO A 902 0.12 25.02 -17.70
N GLY A 903 -0.25 26.24 -18.09
CA GLY A 903 -0.48 26.63 -19.48
C GLY A 903 -1.73 26.04 -20.15
N TYR A 904 -2.60 25.30 -19.44
CA TYR A 904 -3.79 24.68 -20.05
C TYR A 904 -4.65 25.69 -20.83
N ALA A 905 -4.94 26.86 -20.28
CA ALA A 905 -5.78 27.86 -20.95
C ALA A 905 -4.99 28.92 -21.72
N HIS A 906 -3.68 28.73 -21.90
CA HIS A 906 -2.88 29.62 -22.74
C HIS A 906 -3.27 29.43 -24.21
N LYS A 907 -3.44 30.52 -24.97
CA LYS A 907 -3.95 30.47 -26.36
C LYS A 907 -3.12 29.56 -27.29
N ASP A 908 -1.81 29.48 -27.04
CA ASP A 908 -0.88 28.69 -27.85
C ASP A 908 -0.87 27.19 -27.48
N GLN A 909 -1.56 26.80 -26.40
CA GLN A 909 -1.69 25.41 -25.92
C GLN A 909 -3.11 24.86 -26.13
N LYS A 910 -4.02 25.58 -26.80
CA LYS A 910 -5.44 25.22 -26.91
C LYS A 910 -5.73 23.88 -27.59
N GLU A 911 -4.83 23.39 -28.44
CA GLU A 911 -4.96 22.09 -29.12
C GLU A 911 -4.40 20.93 -28.28
N ARG A 912 -3.70 21.24 -27.20
CA ARG A 912 -3.01 20.25 -26.39
C ARG A 912 -3.96 19.48 -25.50
N ARG A 913 -3.73 18.16 -25.45
CA ARG A 913 -4.45 17.20 -24.63
C ARG A 913 -3.54 16.66 -23.54
N TYR A 914 -4.12 16.25 -22.42
CA TYR A 914 -3.39 15.83 -21.23
C TYR A 914 -3.89 14.49 -20.68
N PRO A 915 -3.02 13.67 -20.07
CA PRO A 915 -3.43 12.51 -19.31
C PRO A 915 -4.23 12.93 -18.06
N VAL A 916 -4.97 12.00 -17.47
CA VAL A 916 -5.85 12.25 -16.33
C VAL A 916 -5.48 11.37 -15.14
N VAL A 917 -5.27 11.99 -13.97
CA VAL A 917 -5.18 11.28 -12.69
C VAL A 917 -6.46 11.54 -11.90
N TYR A 918 -7.16 10.46 -11.56
CA TYR A 918 -8.26 10.53 -10.59
C TYR A 918 -7.70 10.38 -9.18
N ALA A 919 -7.92 11.39 -8.34
CA ALA A 919 -7.42 11.47 -6.98
C ALA A 919 -8.56 11.23 -5.97
N LEU A 920 -8.41 10.20 -5.15
CA LEU A 920 -9.42 9.75 -4.19
C LEU A 920 -9.04 10.15 -2.76
N HIS A 921 -9.94 10.85 -2.08
CA HIS A 921 -9.71 11.35 -0.72
C HIS A 921 -9.88 10.27 0.36
N GLY A 922 -9.34 10.56 1.54
CA GLY A 922 -9.46 9.72 2.73
C GLY A 922 -10.83 9.81 3.39
N TYR A 923 -11.01 8.98 4.42
CA TYR A 923 -12.27 8.88 5.15
C TYR A 923 -12.61 10.19 5.88
N GLY A 924 -13.83 10.70 5.69
CA GLY A 924 -14.30 11.96 6.28
C GLY A 924 -13.77 13.25 5.63
N GLN A 925 -13.09 13.14 4.49
CA GLN A 925 -12.68 14.28 3.64
C GLN A 925 -13.68 14.51 2.50
N GLU A 926 -13.47 15.57 1.73
CA GLU A 926 -14.16 15.85 0.47
C GLU A 926 -13.17 16.30 -0.63
N PRO A 927 -13.57 16.35 -1.91
CA PRO A 927 -12.67 16.67 -3.02
C PRO A 927 -11.83 17.93 -2.82
N GLN A 928 -12.43 18.99 -2.29
CA GLN A 928 -11.79 20.30 -2.11
C GLN A 928 -10.62 20.25 -1.11
N ASP A 929 -10.63 19.31 -0.16
CA ASP A 929 -9.53 19.14 0.81
C ASP A 929 -8.21 18.74 0.12
N LEU A 930 -8.29 18.05 -1.02
CA LEU A 930 -7.11 17.63 -1.77
C LEU A 930 -6.68 18.63 -2.85
N VAL A 931 -7.57 19.53 -3.30
CA VAL A 931 -7.28 20.47 -4.39
C VAL A 931 -6.09 21.38 -4.08
N ALA A 932 -5.90 21.77 -2.82
CA ALA A 932 -4.78 22.60 -2.42
C ALA A 932 -3.41 21.93 -2.69
N ALA A 933 -3.33 20.59 -2.67
CA ALA A 933 -2.13 19.88 -3.07
C ALA A 933 -1.79 20.07 -4.56
N SER A 934 -2.80 20.35 -5.40
CA SER A 934 -2.57 20.58 -6.84
C SER A 934 -1.69 21.81 -7.11
N ALA A 935 -1.71 22.84 -6.25
CA ALA A 935 -0.84 24.00 -6.41
C ALA A 935 0.64 23.61 -6.31
N LEU A 936 0.98 22.74 -5.35
CA LEU A 936 2.33 22.20 -5.21
C LEU A 936 2.71 21.29 -6.39
N ILE A 937 1.78 20.42 -6.82
CA ILE A 937 2.03 19.49 -7.93
C ILE A 937 2.27 20.24 -9.25
N LYS A 938 1.54 21.34 -9.51
CA LYS A 938 1.75 22.19 -10.68
C LYS A 938 3.16 22.76 -10.75
N THR A 939 3.75 23.12 -9.61
CA THR A 939 5.15 23.56 -9.55
C THR A 939 6.09 22.48 -10.09
N PHE A 940 5.85 21.20 -9.78
CA PHE A 940 6.66 20.09 -10.31
C PHE A 940 6.43 19.85 -11.81
N MET A 941 5.24 20.18 -12.33
CA MET A 941 4.94 20.06 -13.77
C MET A 941 5.57 21.16 -14.64
N ASN A 942 6.01 22.27 -14.04
CA ASN A 942 6.56 23.43 -14.75
C ASN A 942 7.81 24.00 -14.08
N ALA A 943 8.55 23.16 -13.33
CA ALA A 943 9.78 23.57 -12.65
C ALA A 943 10.87 23.92 -13.68
N PRO A 944 11.41 25.16 -13.68
CA PRO A 944 12.43 25.59 -14.63
C PRO A 944 13.82 25.04 -14.33
N THR A 945 14.02 24.44 -13.15
CA THR A 945 15.28 23.80 -12.76
C THR A 945 15.37 22.33 -13.19
N ASP A 946 14.24 21.71 -13.48
CA ASP A 946 14.20 20.35 -14.02
C ASP A 946 14.33 20.40 -15.54
N SER A 947 14.67 19.29 -16.18
CA SER A 947 14.60 19.16 -17.65
C SER A 947 13.46 18.26 -18.08
N THR A 948 13.25 18.13 -19.39
CA THR A 948 12.29 17.20 -19.99
C THR A 948 12.48 15.73 -19.56
N GLU A 949 13.64 15.35 -19.01
CA GLU A 949 13.89 14.01 -18.46
C GLU A 949 13.36 13.86 -17.02
N SER A 950 13.51 14.90 -16.20
CA SER A 950 13.21 14.86 -14.75
C SER A 950 11.86 15.47 -14.39
N ARG A 951 11.27 16.31 -15.26
CA ARG A 951 10.06 17.09 -14.96
C ARG A 951 8.82 16.17 -14.93
N LEU A 952 7.96 16.37 -13.93
CA LEU A 952 6.69 15.66 -13.85
C LEU A 952 5.84 16.00 -15.09
N PRO A 953 5.26 15.02 -15.81
CA PRO A 953 4.44 15.32 -16.97
C PRO A 953 3.20 16.12 -16.57
N LYS A 954 2.82 17.08 -17.42
CA LYS A 954 1.56 17.82 -17.27
C LYS A 954 0.38 16.86 -17.39
N MET A 955 -0.52 16.94 -16.42
CA MET A 955 -1.70 16.08 -16.33
C MET A 955 -2.88 16.87 -15.72
N ILE A 956 -4.09 16.46 -16.07
CA ILE A 956 -5.31 16.89 -15.39
C ILE A 956 -5.48 16.04 -14.14
N MET A 957 -5.81 16.66 -13.00
CA MET A 957 -6.17 15.93 -11.79
C MET A 957 -7.65 16.12 -11.49
N VAL A 958 -8.38 15.01 -11.33
CA VAL A 958 -9.82 15.00 -11.02
C VAL A 958 -10.00 14.47 -9.60
N PHE A 959 -10.50 15.29 -8.70
CA PHE A 959 -10.78 14.92 -7.32
C PHE A 959 -12.22 14.43 -7.22
N VAL A 960 -12.38 13.14 -6.90
CA VAL A 960 -13.65 12.40 -6.93
C VAL A 960 -14.31 12.46 -5.57
N ASP A 961 -15.63 12.71 -5.52
CA ASP A 961 -16.41 12.69 -4.29
C ASP A 961 -16.68 11.26 -3.83
N GLY A 962 -16.01 10.84 -2.77
CA GLY A 962 -16.25 9.57 -2.06
C GLY A 962 -16.97 9.76 -0.73
N ARG A 963 -17.43 10.96 -0.42
CA ARG A 963 -18.15 11.29 0.82
C ARG A 963 -19.62 10.88 0.71
N CYS A 964 -20.23 10.52 1.84
CA CYS A 964 -21.67 10.26 1.91
C CYS A 964 -22.49 11.53 1.61
N ARG A 965 -23.57 11.35 0.85
CA ARG A 965 -24.51 12.38 0.45
C ARG A 965 -25.95 11.96 0.76
N THR A 966 -26.86 12.92 0.69
CA THR A 966 -28.30 12.65 0.66
C THR A 966 -28.70 12.28 -0.76
N GLY A 967 -29.29 11.09 -0.93
CA GLY A 967 -29.77 10.58 -2.20
C GLY A 967 -30.93 11.39 -2.79
N PRO A 968 -31.30 11.14 -4.05
CA PRO A 968 -32.41 11.83 -4.72
C PRO A 968 -33.79 11.54 -4.08
N ASP A 969 -33.90 10.49 -3.27
CA ASP A 969 -35.07 10.13 -2.47
C ASP A 969 -35.13 10.87 -1.12
N GLY A 970 -34.12 11.69 -0.81
CA GLY A 970 -34.02 12.43 0.44
C GLY A 970 -33.43 11.64 1.61
N LYS A 971 -32.93 10.42 1.39
CA LYS A 971 -32.34 9.57 2.43
C LYS A 971 -30.81 9.65 2.43
N ALA A 972 -30.18 9.36 3.57
CA ALA A 972 -28.73 9.23 3.66
C ALA A 972 -28.26 7.98 2.91
N GLU A 973 -27.24 8.11 2.05
CA GLU A 973 -26.70 6.97 1.29
C GLU A 973 -25.69 6.12 2.08
N CYS A 974 -25.11 6.71 3.13
CA CYS A 974 -24.22 6.12 4.13
C CYS A 974 -23.95 7.16 5.22
N ILE A 975 -23.03 6.87 6.15
CA ILE A 975 -22.72 7.76 7.27
C ILE A 975 -21.62 8.75 6.93
N ARG A 976 -20.38 8.30 6.73
CA ARG A 976 -19.24 9.20 6.50
C ARG A 976 -18.41 8.90 5.26
N GLY A 977 -18.20 7.64 4.91
CA GLY A 977 -17.41 7.23 3.74
C GLY A 977 -18.09 6.15 2.89
N THR A 978 -17.98 6.30 1.58
CA THR A 978 -18.55 5.35 0.61
C THR A 978 -17.55 4.27 0.17
N PHE A 979 -16.27 4.41 0.51
CA PHE A 979 -15.18 3.58 0.00
C PHE A 979 -15.13 3.48 -1.53
N PHE A 980 -15.77 4.44 -2.24
CA PHE A 980 -15.94 4.43 -3.69
C PHE A 980 -16.61 3.14 -4.20
N GLY A 981 -17.41 2.51 -3.35
CA GLY A 981 -18.06 1.23 -3.60
C GLY A 981 -19.44 1.34 -4.27
N GLU A 982 -20.07 0.18 -4.44
CA GLU A 982 -21.38 0.02 -5.07
C GLU A 982 -22.29 -0.72 -4.09
N SER A 983 -23.08 0.04 -3.31
CA SER A 983 -23.89 -0.47 -2.21
C SER A 983 -24.96 -1.46 -2.69
N PRO A 984 -25.24 -2.55 -1.95
CA PRO A 984 -26.39 -3.40 -2.23
C PRO A 984 -27.73 -2.75 -1.84
N LEU A 985 -27.74 -1.79 -0.91
CA LEU A 985 -28.96 -1.15 -0.44
C LEU A 985 -29.60 -0.29 -1.53
N ALA A 986 -30.93 -0.20 -1.53
CA ALA A 986 -31.68 0.58 -2.51
C ALA A 986 -31.38 2.10 -2.42
N SER A 987 -31.31 2.64 -1.21
CA SER A 987 -30.93 4.04 -0.94
C SER A 987 -29.42 4.23 -0.75
N GLY A 988 -28.63 3.15 -0.84
CA GLY A 988 -27.19 3.19 -0.61
C GLY A 988 -26.42 3.82 -1.77
N ALA A 989 -25.20 4.24 -1.47
CA ALA A 989 -24.34 4.94 -2.43
C ALA A 989 -23.97 4.08 -3.65
N LYS A 990 -24.08 4.66 -4.85
CA LYS A 990 -23.76 3.99 -6.13
C LYS A 990 -22.52 4.57 -6.80
N LEU A 991 -21.37 4.55 -6.10
CA LEU A 991 -20.20 5.36 -6.48
C LEU A 991 -19.41 4.79 -7.65
N GLU A 992 -19.38 3.47 -7.84
CA GLU A 992 -18.77 2.86 -9.03
C GLU A 992 -19.48 3.36 -10.29
N SER A 993 -20.81 3.26 -10.34
CA SER A 993 -21.63 3.79 -11.43
C SER A 993 -21.53 5.31 -11.60
N TRP A 994 -21.59 6.07 -10.50
CA TRP A 994 -21.47 7.53 -10.51
C TRP A 994 -20.12 7.98 -11.10
N TRP A 995 -19.04 7.31 -10.72
CA TRP A 995 -17.70 7.67 -11.16
C TRP A 995 -17.49 7.33 -12.63
N LEU A 996 -17.99 6.21 -13.15
CA LEU A 996 -17.93 5.92 -14.58
C LEU A 996 -18.61 7.01 -15.43
N GLU A 997 -19.76 7.53 -15.00
CA GLU A 997 -20.40 8.67 -15.67
C GLU A 997 -19.57 9.95 -15.56
N LEU A 998 -18.94 10.19 -14.40
CA LEU A 998 -18.03 11.32 -14.21
C LEU A 998 -16.83 11.22 -15.16
N MET A 999 -16.24 10.04 -15.35
CA MET A 999 -15.14 9.86 -16.30
C MET A 999 -15.54 10.31 -17.72
N ASN A 1000 -16.72 9.88 -18.18
CA ASN A 1000 -17.26 10.31 -19.47
C ASN A 1000 -17.51 11.83 -19.54
N HIS A 1001 -17.97 12.45 -18.45
CA HIS A 1001 -18.13 13.90 -18.37
C HIS A 1001 -16.77 14.61 -18.51
N ILE A 1002 -15.74 14.12 -17.84
CA ILE A 1002 -14.38 14.69 -17.91
C ILE A 1002 -13.84 14.63 -19.33
N ASP A 1003 -13.95 13.47 -20.01
CA ASP A 1003 -13.46 13.31 -21.38
C ASP A 1003 -14.24 14.15 -22.42
N THR A 1004 -15.51 14.42 -22.15
CA THR A 1004 -16.34 15.27 -23.02
C THR A 1004 -16.02 16.76 -22.83
N LYS A 1005 -15.73 17.18 -21.60
CA LYS A 1005 -15.62 18.60 -21.24
C LYS A 1005 -14.20 19.14 -21.27
N TYR A 1006 -13.20 18.31 -20.96
CA TYR A 1006 -11.80 18.70 -20.88
C TYR A 1006 -10.97 18.07 -22.00
N ARG A 1007 -9.80 18.66 -22.29
CA ARG A 1007 -8.88 18.16 -23.31
C ARG A 1007 -8.07 16.98 -22.78
N THR A 1008 -8.71 15.83 -22.67
CA THR A 1008 -8.06 14.57 -22.26
C THR A 1008 -7.40 13.87 -23.45
N MET A 1009 -6.33 13.13 -23.19
CA MET A 1009 -5.69 12.26 -24.18
C MET A 1009 -6.53 10.99 -24.39
N GLY A 1010 -6.60 10.53 -25.64
CA GLY A 1010 -7.19 9.25 -25.99
C GLY A 1010 -6.16 8.13 -25.95
N GLU A 1011 -6.59 6.91 -26.26
CA GLU A 1011 -5.68 5.76 -26.26
C GLU A 1011 -4.52 5.92 -27.26
N SER A 1012 -3.33 5.48 -26.87
CA SER A 1012 -2.17 5.34 -27.74
C SER A 1012 -1.46 4.01 -27.52
N GLU A 1013 -0.36 3.80 -28.25
CA GLU A 1013 0.50 2.63 -28.10
C GLU A 1013 1.95 3.10 -27.90
N ALA A 1014 2.64 2.48 -26.96
CA ALA A 1014 4.06 2.68 -26.73
C ALA A 1014 4.80 1.34 -26.72
N MET A 1015 6.00 1.28 -27.29
CA MET A 1015 6.85 0.09 -27.15
C MET A 1015 7.40 0.03 -25.74
N TRP A 1016 7.03 -1.02 -25.02
CA TRP A 1016 7.48 -1.25 -23.65
C TRP A 1016 8.50 -2.39 -23.64
N THR A 1017 9.61 -2.22 -22.92
CA THR A 1017 10.65 -3.25 -22.79
C THR A 1017 10.79 -3.67 -21.33
N GLU A 1018 10.67 -4.97 -21.09
CA GLU A 1018 10.90 -5.66 -19.81
C GLU A 1018 12.06 -6.67 -19.92
#